data_AF-A0A2N8PIE4-F1
#
_entry.id   AF-A0A2N8PIE4-F1
#
_cell.length_a   1.000
_cell.length_b   1.000
_cell.length_c   1.000
_cell.angle_alpha   90.00
_cell.angle_beta   90.00
_cell.angle_gamma   90.00
#
_symmetry.space_group_name_H-M   'P 1'
#
loop_
_entity.id
_entity.type
_entity.pdbx_description
1 polymer ?
#
loop_
_entity_poly.entity_id
_entity_poly.type
_entity_poly.pdbx_seq_one_letter_code
_entity_poly.pdbx_strand_id
1 'polypeptide(L)'
;MSLIGGIRPPIAVLSALVLSLAGITALTLGTPDNVRVPEAVRLSQQYVAEDAAIALRASLDESRTDLTRTAALFNQGPPASPDIVLDKVGSVYQKWRGTAVIEIRSGKLLGARGENVPLAAIDRTRLDGADGLAPRVVRLPDGQSRLLTLALLSWAGRPQQLLIGASSLNVPGVTLGAHRAIGVVDADGRVVGSRGALGDAADRERLASFARTAAERARQNPITAKQPGAGGYPGVSGHLAAGASEGGQSVAGYASLAGTTPGESTGAAGLGLTVVTQVRVAAPAGQLAGPTFGLAAAVALLLIGGLAVLLLLSTVQRPLIRLFLESRRLTRGDLARPVTVPRSGEAERIGAALERLRHQLRGAPAESTAEPAPRRHRFGARALLAVGAVLLLAWSVPLMLLLNRADDGVRIPTQTVRDQKTRTATLGDRMRRALDEGHADLAAVADLMGERTSPDAMRTVLARAAQDHPRYESLFVLGPDGEILAKAGRAPHAAPGKGPSDKRFQVSGHGGAKPVVTATAELPGRRGTAVVGAFRIDFLNGLLGRPGLGEVRVVDAEGRVIGSNTGYRAFQRRPDHLAPLLAAKEASAAVQRDGGKVRIVAAAPFTGGGAAQDLTWTVVSSQPASALAIPEYTRQNHTVLLGLLGVTAAAACLGWLHIVVVRPLRALAVHAERLADGDRRTVLFPRHHDEVGAVTRSLELIRQQLQNQQRPHDGAPRASAAAGRTP
;
A
#
# COMPACT_ATOMS: atom_id res chain seq x y z
N MET A 1 -12.76 -23.28 41.40
CA MET A 1 -13.88 -22.92 40.50
C MET A 1 -13.29 -22.68 39.13
N SER A 2 -13.88 -23.27 38.07
CA SER A 2 -13.31 -23.19 36.72
C SER A 2 -13.21 -21.73 36.26
N LEU A 3 -12.01 -21.29 35.89
CA LEU A 3 -11.71 -19.93 35.43
C LEU A 3 -12.35 -19.58 34.07
N ILE A 4 -12.92 -20.57 33.37
CA ILE A 4 -13.40 -20.43 31.98
C ILE A 4 -14.93 -20.66 31.87
N GLY A 5 -15.59 -21.21 32.90
CA GLY A 5 -17.04 -21.47 32.89
C GLY A 5 -17.84 -20.47 33.74
N GLY A 6 -18.86 -19.85 33.16
CA GLY A 6 -19.89 -19.08 33.89
C GLY A 6 -20.09 -17.65 33.42
N ILE A 7 -20.84 -16.86 34.20
CA ILE A 7 -21.27 -15.53 33.79
C ILE A 7 -20.22 -14.42 33.99
N ARG A 8 -19.24 -14.66 34.87
CA ARG A 8 -18.22 -13.67 35.24
C ARG A 8 -17.20 -13.43 34.13
N PRO A 9 -16.65 -14.46 33.44
CA PRO A 9 -15.66 -14.25 32.39
C PRO A 9 -16.17 -13.40 31.21
N PRO A 10 -17.37 -13.63 30.63
CA PRO A 10 -17.87 -12.80 29.53
C PRO A 10 -18.06 -11.32 29.91
N ILE A 11 -18.53 -11.04 31.13
CA ILE A 11 -18.73 -9.67 31.61
C ILE A 11 -17.37 -8.99 31.86
N ALA A 12 -16.41 -9.70 32.47
CA ALA A 12 -15.06 -9.18 32.69
C ALA A 12 -14.34 -8.89 31.37
N VAL A 13 -14.44 -9.79 30.38
CA VAL A 13 -13.90 -9.59 29.03
C VAL A 13 -14.57 -8.38 28.36
N LEU A 14 -15.89 -8.24 28.46
CA LEU A 14 -16.59 -7.06 27.94
C LEU A 14 -16.08 -5.76 28.58
N SER A 15 -15.92 -5.72 29.91
CA SER A 15 -15.36 -4.55 30.60
C SER A 15 -13.93 -4.24 30.15
N ALA A 16 -13.08 -5.25 30.04
CA ALA A 16 -11.71 -5.08 29.56
C ALA A 16 -11.64 -4.57 28.12
N LEU A 17 -12.51 -5.08 27.23
CA LEU A 17 -12.61 -4.63 25.85
C LEU A 17 -13.14 -3.20 25.73
N VAL A 18 -14.15 -2.82 26.52
CA VAL A 18 -14.66 -1.43 26.57
C VAL A 18 -13.57 -0.46 27.05
N LEU A 19 -12.85 -0.81 28.12
CA LEU A 19 -11.74 0.00 28.62
C LEU A 19 -10.60 0.12 27.60
N SER A 20 -10.21 -1.00 26.98
CA SER A 20 -9.17 -1.02 25.95
C SER A 20 -9.57 -0.17 24.74
N LEU A 21 -10.81 -0.32 24.26
CA LEU A 21 -11.33 0.43 23.13
C LEU A 21 -11.47 1.92 23.45
N ALA A 22 -11.84 2.30 24.68
CA ALA A 22 -11.85 3.69 25.12
C ALA A 22 -10.44 4.28 25.16
N GLY A 23 -9.46 3.53 25.66
CA GLY A 23 -8.05 3.92 25.64
C GLY A 23 -7.51 4.12 24.23
N ILE A 24 -7.78 3.17 23.32
CA ILE A 24 -7.40 3.29 21.90
C ILE A 24 -8.10 4.50 21.29
N THR A 25 -9.41 4.69 21.52
CA THR A 25 -10.17 5.84 21.00
C THR A 25 -9.55 7.17 21.43
N ALA A 26 -9.20 7.30 22.71
CA ALA A 26 -8.56 8.51 23.25
C ALA A 26 -7.18 8.75 22.62
N LEU A 27 -6.39 7.69 22.39
CA LEU A 27 -5.06 7.81 21.79
C LEU A 27 -5.13 8.12 20.29
N THR A 28 -5.98 7.42 19.52
CA THR A 28 -6.01 7.52 18.05
C THR A 28 -6.77 8.74 17.54
N LEU A 29 -7.73 9.25 18.31
CA LEU A 29 -8.54 10.41 17.95
C LEU A 29 -8.26 11.65 18.81
N GLY A 30 -7.57 11.50 19.94
CA GLY A 30 -7.27 12.58 20.88
C GLY A 30 -5.85 13.13 20.78
N THR A 31 -4.92 12.48 20.07
CA THR A 31 -3.64 13.11 19.73
C THR A 31 -3.89 14.24 18.75
N PRO A 32 -3.52 15.49 19.09
CA PRO A 32 -3.62 16.58 18.13
C PRO A 32 -2.74 16.25 16.92
N ASP A 33 -3.28 16.49 15.72
CA ASP A 33 -2.50 16.55 14.48
C ASP A 33 -1.58 17.78 14.54
N ASN A 34 -0.59 17.77 15.44
CA ASN A 34 0.43 18.81 15.57
C ASN A 34 1.43 18.78 14.41
N VAL A 35 1.13 18.03 13.36
CA VAL A 35 1.98 17.90 12.18
C VAL A 35 1.78 19.14 11.32
N ARG A 36 2.70 20.09 11.45
CA ARG A 36 2.74 21.34 10.69
C ARG A 36 2.75 21.13 9.16
N VAL A 37 3.15 19.93 8.70
CA VAL A 37 3.05 19.52 7.30
C VAL A 37 2.26 18.21 7.19
N PRO A 38 1.14 18.16 6.43
CA PRO A 38 0.37 16.93 6.25
C PRO A 38 1.21 15.76 5.74
N GLU A 39 0.94 14.55 6.21
CA GLU A 39 1.65 13.33 5.81
C GLU A 39 1.58 13.10 4.29
N ALA A 40 0.46 13.44 3.65
CA ALA A 40 0.33 13.44 2.19
C ALA A 40 1.41 14.26 1.48
N VAL A 41 1.84 15.41 2.04
CA VAL A 41 2.89 16.25 1.45
C VAL A 41 4.26 15.62 1.66
N ARG A 42 4.51 15.01 2.82
CA ARG A 42 5.75 14.32 3.16
C ARG A 42 5.98 13.09 2.27
N LEU A 43 4.96 12.22 2.15
CA LEU A 43 4.95 11.08 1.24
C LEU A 43 5.10 11.52 -0.22
N SER A 44 4.45 12.62 -0.60
CA SER A 44 4.62 13.19 -1.94
C SER A 44 6.10 13.55 -2.22
N GLN A 45 6.82 14.15 -1.26
CA GLN A 45 8.25 14.45 -1.45
C GLN A 45 9.10 13.20 -1.58
N GLN A 46 8.82 12.17 -0.78
CA GLN A 46 9.47 10.87 -0.90
C GLN A 46 9.29 10.32 -2.33
N TYR A 47 8.06 10.31 -2.86
CA TYR A 47 7.81 9.80 -4.21
C TYR A 47 8.47 10.62 -5.31
N VAL A 48 8.58 11.95 -5.16
CA VAL A 48 9.37 12.77 -6.11
C VAL A 48 10.85 12.37 -6.09
N ALA A 49 11.42 12.08 -4.91
CA ALA A 49 12.80 11.63 -4.78
C ALA A 49 13.00 10.23 -5.38
N GLU A 50 12.07 9.30 -5.14
CA GLU A 50 12.07 7.96 -5.75
C GLU A 50 12.02 8.06 -7.28
N ASP A 51 11.11 8.85 -7.83
CA ASP A 51 11.01 9.07 -9.26
C ASP A 51 12.35 9.59 -9.80
N ALA A 52 12.94 10.58 -9.15
CA ALA A 52 14.21 11.16 -9.56
C ALA A 52 15.40 10.18 -9.46
N ALA A 53 15.45 9.33 -8.43
CA ALA A 53 16.47 8.29 -8.30
C ALA A 53 16.36 7.25 -9.42
N ILE A 54 15.14 6.85 -9.80
CA ILE A 54 14.90 5.98 -10.97
C ILE A 54 15.41 6.63 -12.25
N ALA A 55 15.10 7.92 -12.47
CA ALA A 55 15.56 8.63 -13.66
C ALA A 55 17.09 8.77 -13.71
N LEU A 56 17.71 9.09 -12.58
CA LEU A 56 19.15 9.20 -12.50
C LEU A 56 19.81 7.84 -12.77
N ARG A 57 19.35 6.77 -12.10
CA ARG A 57 19.86 5.41 -12.35
C ARG A 57 19.74 5.03 -13.82
N ALA A 58 18.55 5.16 -14.40
CA ALA A 58 18.31 4.79 -15.79
C ALA A 58 19.26 5.54 -16.74
N SER A 59 19.46 6.85 -16.53
CA SER A 59 20.39 7.63 -17.34
C SER A 59 21.85 7.22 -17.17
N LEU A 60 22.26 6.79 -15.97
CA LEU A 60 23.62 6.34 -15.69
C LEU A 60 23.89 4.97 -16.32
N ASP A 61 22.97 4.02 -16.13
CA ASP A 61 23.03 2.69 -16.73
C ASP A 61 23.03 2.81 -18.28
N GLU A 62 22.23 3.73 -18.83
CA GLU A 62 22.19 3.98 -20.28
C GLU A 62 23.46 4.67 -20.81
N SER A 63 24.01 5.64 -20.06
CA SER A 63 25.32 6.22 -20.39
C SER A 63 26.39 5.14 -20.52
N ARG A 64 26.42 4.19 -19.59
CA ARG A 64 27.34 3.04 -19.62
C ARG A 64 27.07 2.11 -20.80
N THR A 65 25.82 1.74 -21.03
CA THR A 65 25.43 0.82 -22.10
C THR A 65 25.82 1.37 -23.46
N ASP A 66 25.49 2.63 -23.76
CA ASP A 66 25.81 3.22 -25.08
C ASP A 66 27.32 3.36 -25.31
N LEU A 67 28.09 3.77 -24.30
CA LEU A 67 29.55 3.88 -24.45
C LEU A 67 30.19 2.50 -24.68
N THR A 68 29.74 1.49 -23.93
CA THR A 68 30.20 0.10 -24.06
C THR A 68 29.82 -0.48 -25.41
N ARG A 69 28.60 -0.22 -25.88
CA ARG A 69 28.11 -0.67 -27.19
C ARG A 69 28.90 -0.03 -28.32
N THR A 70 29.13 1.28 -28.26
CA THR A 70 29.93 2.00 -29.26
C THR A 70 31.33 1.41 -29.35
N ALA A 71 31.97 1.14 -28.20
CA ALA A 71 33.27 0.48 -28.16
C ALA A 71 33.23 -0.95 -28.75
N ALA A 72 32.20 -1.74 -28.43
CA ALA A 72 32.04 -3.08 -28.97
C ALA A 72 31.87 -3.10 -30.50
N LEU A 73 31.13 -2.14 -31.06
CA LEU A 73 31.00 -1.98 -32.52
C LEU A 73 32.35 -1.71 -33.18
N PHE A 74 33.17 -0.83 -32.60
CA PHE A 74 34.52 -0.57 -33.11
C PHE A 74 35.46 -1.77 -32.97
N ASN A 75 35.34 -2.56 -31.90
CA ASN A 75 36.16 -3.74 -31.66
C ASN A 75 35.88 -4.89 -32.65
N GLN A 76 34.69 -4.91 -33.28
CA GLN A 76 34.33 -5.90 -34.31
C GLN A 76 34.82 -5.50 -35.71
N GLY A 77 35.11 -4.21 -35.93
CA GLY A 77 35.59 -3.67 -37.20
C GLY A 77 37.13 -3.60 -37.28
N PRO A 78 37.65 -3.11 -38.43
CA PRO A 78 39.07 -2.78 -38.53
C PRO A 78 39.45 -1.68 -37.52
N PRO A 79 40.73 -1.62 -37.06
CA PRO A 79 41.17 -0.61 -36.12
C PRO A 79 40.86 0.81 -36.60
N ALA A 80 40.07 1.55 -35.82
CA ALA A 80 39.70 2.94 -36.10
C ALA A 80 40.67 3.92 -35.43
N SER A 81 40.82 5.12 -35.99
CA SER A 81 41.55 6.19 -35.31
C SER A 81 40.74 6.75 -34.13
N PRO A 82 41.40 7.26 -33.07
CA PRO A 82 40.72 7.90 -31.94
C PRO A 82 39.74 9.00 -32.37
N ASP A 83 40.09 9.77 -33.39
CA ASP A 83 39.23 10.83 -33.92
C ASP A 83 37.92 10.30 -34.50
N ILE A 84 37.98 9.21 -35.30
CA ILE A 84 36.77 8.57 -35.86
C ILE A 84 35.86 8.05 -34.74
N VAL A 85 36.46 7.45 -33.71
CA VAL A 85 35.70 6.96 -32.56
C VAL A 85 34.99 8.11 -31.85
N LEU A 86 35.70 9.19 -31.56
CA LEU A 86 35.15 10.35 -30.84
C LEU A 86 34.09 11.08 -31.66
N ASP A 87 34.28 11.22 -32.97
CA ASP A 87 33.33 11.87 -33.86
C ASP A 87 32.03 11.06 -33.97
N LYS A 88 32.12 9.72 -34.07
CA LYS A 88 30.94 8.85 -34.08
C LYS A 88 30.19 8.86 -32.76
N VAL A 89 30.91 8.82 -31.63
CA VAL A 89 30.30 8.92 -30.28
C VAL A 89 29.53 10.24 -30.16
N GLY A 90 30.12 11.36 -30.59
CA GLY A 90 29.49 12.68 -30.53
C GLY A 90 28.33 12.87 -31.52
N SER A 91 28.41 12.28 -32.72
CA SER A 91 27.36 12.41 -33.74
C SER A 91 26.10 11.60 -33.41
N VAL A 92 26.27 10.42 -32.82
CA VAL A 92 25.16 9.52 -32.47
C VAL A 92 24.54 9.91 -31.13
N TYR A 93 25.36 10.34 -30.15
CA TYR A 93 24.90 10.58 -28.79
C TYR A 93 25.35 11.95 -28.26
N GLN A 94 24.42 12.90 -28.16
CA GLN A 94 24.68 14.24 -27.62
C GLN A 94 24.51 14.32 -26.09
N LYS A 95 25.11 13.38 -25.33
CA LYS A 95 24.90 13.27 -23.87
C LYS A 95 26.12 13.53 -22.98
N TRP A 96 27.32 13.44 -23.54
CA TRP A 96 28.55 13.71 -22.80
C TRP A 96 29.02 15.15 -23.03
N ARG A 97 29.55 15.79 -21.97
CA ARG A 97 30.14 17.12 -22.07
C ARG A 97 31.56 17.06 -22.62
N GLY A 98 32.26 15.97 -22.35
CA GLY A 98 33.58 15.69 -22.89
C GLY A 98 33.78 14.19 -23.11
N THR A 99 34.55 13.84 -24.13
CA THR A 99 34.94 12.47 -24.43
C THR A 99 36.44 12.41 -24.68
N ALA A 100 37.08 11.30 -24.29
CA ALA A 100 38.53 11.12 -24.47
C ALA A 100 38.86 9.66 -24.75
N VAL A 101 39.94 9.43 -25.50
CA VAL A 101 40.56 8.12 -25.69
C VAL A 101 41.98 8.16 -25.17
N ILE A 102 42.33 7.24 -24.26
CA ILE A 102 43.68 7.11 -23.72
C ILE A 102 44.25 5.72 -23.99
N GLU A 103 45.56 5.59 -24.15
CA GLU A 103 46.24 4.31 -24.15
C GLU A 103 46.45 3.85 -22.69
N ILE A 104 46.02 2.63 -22.34
CA ILE A 104 45.98 2.19 -20.93
C ILE A 104 47.39 2.10 -20.32
N ARG A 105 48.34 1.43 -20.99
CA ARG A 105 49.69 1.19 -20.46
C ARG A 105 50.48 2.48 -20.27
N SER A 106 50.58 3.30 -21.31
CA SER A 106 51.35 4.55 -21.26
C SER A 106 50.61 5.67 -20.52
N GLY A 107 49.27 5.66 -20.53
CA GLY A 107 48.45 6.77 -20.04
C GLY A 107 48.42 7.95 -21.01
N LYS A 108 48.97 7.78 -22.22
CA LYS A 108 49.00 8.81 -23.25
C LYS A 108 47.58 9.12 -23.71
N LEU A 109 47.22 10.40 -23.69
CA LEU A 109 46.00 10.89 -24.32
C LEU A 109 46.16 10.78 -25.85
N LEU A 110 45.26 10.01 -26.47
CA LEU A 110 45.26 9.77 -27.92
C LEU A 110 44.31 10.73 -28.66
N GLY A 111 43.28 11.22 -27.99
CA GLY A 111 42.35 12.22 -28.52
C GLY A 111 41.29 12.62 -27.50
N ALA A 112 40.71 13.82 -27.68
CA ALA A 112 39.60 14.32 -26.86
C ALA A 112 38.66 15.22 -27.68
N ARG A 113 37.41 15.35 -27.21
CA ARG A 113 36.40 16.30 -27.71
C ARG A 113 35.64 16.91 -26.53
N GLY A 114 35.17 18.16 -26.68
CA GLY A 114 34.36 18.84 -25.67
C GLY A 114 35.17 19.32 -24.45
N GLU A 115 34.58 19.18 -23.27
CA GLU A 115 35.18 19.59 -21.99
C GLU A 115 36.34 18.66 -21.57
N ASN A 116 37.34 19.22 -20.88
CA ASN A 116 38.48 18.44 -20.38
C ASN A 116 38.05 17.33 -19.42
N VAL A 117 38.45 16.09 -19.73
CA VAL A 117 38.18 14.91 -18.91
C VAL A 117 39.25 14.79 -17.81
N PRO A 118 38.89 14.59 -16.53
CA PRO A 118 39.85 14.47 -15.44
C PRO A 118 40.55 13.09 -15.41
N LEU A 119 41.50 12.89 -16.31
CA LEU A 119 42.19 11.60 -16.51
C LEU A 119 43.02 11.17 -15.29
N ALA A 120 43.53 12.11 -14.49
CA ALA A 120 44.33 11.83 -13.30
C ALA A 120 43.56 11.07 -12.21
N ALA A 121 42.22 11.10 -12.25
CA ALA A 121 41.37 10.38 -11.30
C ALA A 121 41.16 8.89 -11.68
N ILE A 122 41.67 8.44 -12.83
CA ILE A 122 41.53 7.06 -13.29
C ILE A 122 42.74 6.26 -12.81
N ASP A 123 42.50 5.36 -11.85
CA ASP A 123 43.49 4.37 -11.45
C ASP A 123 43.59 3.26 -12.51
N ARG A 124 44.60 3.39 -13.37
CA ARG A 124 44.85 2.48 -14.49
C ARG A 124 45.32 1.10 -14.06
N THR A 125 45.80 0.95 -12.83
CA THR A 125 46.32 -0.33 -12.30
C THR A 125 45.22 -1.30 -11.87
N ARG A 126 43.97 -0.81 -11.79
CA ARG A 126 42.80 -1.59 -11.35
C ARG A 126 41.77 -1.81 -12.44
N LEU A 127 42.10 -1.54 -13.71
CA LEU A 127 41.17 -1.61 -14.84
C LEU A 127 40.81 -3.05 -15.25
N ASP A 128 41.66 -4.01 -14.90
CA ASP A 128 41.52 -5.45 -15.16
C ASP A 128 40.66 -6.19 -14.12
N GLY A 129 40.40 -5.56 -12.97
CA GLY A 129 39.51 -6.10 -11.94
C GLY A 129 38.04 -6.13 -12.36
N ALA A 130 37.22 -6.90 -11.62
CA ALA A 130 35.79 -7.07 -11.88
C ALA A 130 35.01 -5.73 -12.01
N ASP A 131 35.41 -4.70 -11.25
CA ASP A 131 34.84 -3.35 -11.26
C ASP A 131 35.74 -2.30 -11.93
N GLY A 132 36.77 -2.72 -12.68
CA GLY A 132 37.76 -1.83 -13.27
C GLY A 132 37.14 -0.76 -14.17
N LEU A 133 36.15 -1.15 -14.97
CA LEU A 133 35.39 -0.28 -15.87
C LEU A 133 34.09 0.29 -15.28
N ALA A 134 33.86 0.14 -13.97
CA ALA A 134 32.68 0.70 -13.33
C ALA A 134 32.67 2.24 -13.43
N PRO A 135 31.51 2.90 -13.60
CA PRO A 135 31.40 4.35 -13.56
C PRO A 135 31.92 4.91 -12.23
N ARG A 136 32.43 6.15 -12.24
CA ARG A 136 32.98 6.79 -11.04
C ARG A 136 32.62 8.27 -10.97
N VAL A 137 32.42 8.79 -9.77
CA VAL A 137 32.25 10.22 -9.51
C VAL A 137 33.60 10.82 -9.15
N VAL A 138 33.98 11.89 -9.83
CA VAL A 138 35.25 12.60 -9.63
C VAL A 138 34.96 14.05 -9.31
N ARG A 139 35.63 14.59 -8.30
CA ARG A 139 35.59 16.01 -7.95
C ARG A 139 36.70 16.75 -8.71
N LEU A 140 36.33 17.82 -9.39
CA LEU A 140 37.26 18.73 -10.04
C LEU A 140 37.78 19.77 -9.03
N PRO A 141 38.95 20.41 -9.30
CA PRO A 141 39.53 21.43 -8.43
C PRO A 141 38.62 22.65 -8.22
N ASP A 142 37.73 22.95 -9.18
CA ASP A 142 36.72 24.01 -9.10
C ASP A 142 35.54 23.66 -8.17
N GLY A 143 35.56 22.48 -7.56
CA GLY A 143 34.49 22.00 -6.69
C GLY A 143 33.27 21.44 -7.44
N GLN A 144 33.32 21.26 -8.76
CA GLN A 144 32.26 20.55 -9.48
C GLN A 144 32.51 19.04 -9.45
N SER A 145 31.46 18.24 -9.63
CA SER A 145 31.60 16.79 -9.79
C SER A 145 31.34 16.38 -11.25
N ARG A 146 32.06 15.37 -11.73
CA ARG A 146 31.87 14.72 -13.02
C ARG A 146 31.65 13.24 -12.81
N LEU A 147 30.74 12.68 -13.59
CA LEU A 147 30.62 11.24 -13.75
C LEU A 147 31.51 10.81 -14.91
N LEU A 148 32.40 9.86 -14.65
CA LEU A 148 33.18 9.17 -15.68
C LEU A 148 32.53 7.84 -16.00
N THR A 149 32.26 7.63 -17.29
CA THR A 149 31.85 6.34 -17.86
C THR A 149 33.01 5.80 -18.68
N LEU A 150 33.33 4.51 -18.55
CA LEU A 150 34.53 3.89 -19.12
C LEU A 150 34.13 2.72 -20.04
N ALA A 151 34.80 2.58 -21.18
CA ALA A 151 34.64 1.45 -22.09
C ALA A 151 35.99 1.06 -22.73
N LEU A 152 36.17 -0.24 -23.00
CA LEU A 152 37.42 -0.78 -23.53
C LEU A 152 37.40 -0.85 -25.07
N LEU A 153 38.44 -0.28 -25.69
CA LEU A 153 38.75 -0.43 -27.10
C LEU A 153 39.95 -1.36 -27.25
N SER A 154 39.77 -2.47 -27.97
CA SER A 154 40.76 -3.54 -28.08
C SER A 154 40.74 -4.16 -29.47
N TRP A 155 41.89 -4.13 -30.14
CA TRP A 155 42.11 -4.77 -31.43
C TRP A 155 43.35 -5.66 -31.37
N ALA A 156 43.37 -6.74 -32.17
CA ALA A 156 44.52 -7.63 -32.26
C ALA A 156 45.79 -6.86 -32.69
N GLY A 157 46.91 -7.10 -31.99
CA GLY A 157 48.20 -6.49 -32.30
C GLY A 157 48.33 -5.00 -31.96
N ARG A 158 47.34 -4.39 -31.29
CA ARG A 158 47.39 -2.98 -30.84
C ARG A 158 47.32 -2.86 -29.32
N PRO A 159 47.92 -1.80 -28.75
CA PRO A 159 47.77 -1.53 -27.32
C PRO A 159 46.30 -1.22 -27.00
N GLN A 160 45.84 -1.72 -25.85
CA GLN A 160 44.48 -1.47 -25.38
C GLN A 160 44.27 0.01 -25.06
N GLN A 161 43.12 0.51 -25.46
CA GLN A 161 42.72 1.90 -25.29
C GLN A 161 41.45 1.98 -24.44
N LEU A 162 41.29 3.09 -23.71
CA LEU A 162 40.13 3.36 -22.87
C LEU A 162 39.37 4.54 -23.45
N LEU A 163 38.11 4.30 -23.83
CA LEU A 163 37.15 5.33 -24.20
C LEU A 163 36.45 5.83 -22.93
N ILE A 164 36.47 7.15 -22.74
CA ILE A 164 35.97 7.80 -21.53
C ILE A 164 34.93 8.85 -21.94
N GLY A 165 33.75 8.78 -21.32
CA GLY A 165 32.73 9.81 -21.40
C GLY A 165 32.59 10.54 -20.06
N ALA A 166 32.68 11.87 -20.07
CA ALA A 166 32.47 12.73 -18.92
C ALA A 166 31.12 13.44 -19.01
N SER A 167 30.29 13.31 -17.98
CA SER A 167 29.00 13.99 -17.86
C SER A 167 28.83 14.67 -16.50
N SER A 168 27.86 15.59 -16.40
CA SER A 168 27.46 16.17 -15.12
C SER A 168 26.47 15.26 -14.39
N LEU A 169 26.54 15.24 -13.05
CA LEU A 169 25.57 14.55 -12.20
C LEU A 169 24.34 15.44 -11.96
N ASN A 170 23.52 15.60 -13.00
CA ASN A 170 22.22 16.24 -12.90
C ASN A 170 21.13 15.19 -13.10
N VAL A 171 20.06 15.26 -12.30
CA VAL A 171 18.91 14.37 -12.50
C VAL A 171 18.22 14.75 -13.82
N PRO A 172 18.23 13.86 -14.83
CA PRO A 172 17.71 14.21 -16.14
C PRO A 172 16.19 14.16 -16.15
N GLY A 173 15.60 15.17 -16.76
CA GLY A 173 14.21 15.06 -17.20
C GLY A 173 13.20 14.88 -16.08
N VAL A 174 13.50 15.50 -14.95
CA VAL A 174 12.55 15.81 -13.89
C VAL A 174 12.18 17.27 -14.06
N THR A 175 10.90 17.53 -14.30
CA THR A 175 10.37 18.89 -14.27
C THR A 175 10.45 19.38 -12.81
N LEU A 176 11.03 20.54 -12.56
CA LEU A 176 11.06 21.13 -11.21
C LEU A 176 10.08 22.29 -11.19
N GLY A 177 9.11 22.25 -10.27
CA GLY A 177 8.24 23.38 -10.01
C GLY A 177 8.98 24.53 -9.31
N ALA A 178 8.33 25.69 -9.22
CA ALA A 178 8.83 26.82 -8.43
C ALA A 178 9.09 26.41 -6.97
N HIS A 179 10.14 26.97 -6.35
CA HIS A 179 10.53 26.72 -4.95
C HIS A 179 10.93 25.28 -4.61
N ARG A 180 11.40 24.53 -5.62
CA ARG A 180 11.93 23.18 -5.46
C ARG A 180 13.39 23.12 -5.89
N ALA A 181 14.20 22.41 -5.11
CA ALA A 181 15.52 21.95 -5.54
C ALA A 181 15.62 20.42 -5.47
N ILE A 182 16.57 19.91 -6.23
CA ILE A 182 17.00 18.52 -6.20
C ILE A 182 18.51 18.47 -6.12
N GLY A 183 19.04 17.60 -5.27
CA GLY A 183 20.45 17.33 -5.08
C GLY A 183 20.74 15.85 -5.31
N VAL A 184 21.87 15.57 -5.94
CA VAL A 184 22.50 14.25 -5.96
C VAL A 184 23.57 14.26 -4.87
N VAL A 185 23.53 13.26 -4.02
CA VAL A 185 24.32 13.16 -2.79
C VAL A 185 25.17 11.90 -2.85
N ASP A 186 26.45 12.00 -2.50
CA ASP A 186 27.34 10.84 -2.38
C ASP A 186 27.15 10.08 -1.06
N ALA A 187 27.85 8.96 -0.89
CA ALA A 187 27.78 8.13 0.30
C ALA A 187 28.25 8.85 1.59
N ASP A 188 28.97 9.96 1.46
CA ASP A 188 29.46 10.80 2.56
C ASP A 188 28.50 11.94 2.93
N GLY A 189 27.37 12.07 2.22
CA GLY A 189 26.40 13.13 2.47
C GLY A 189 26.75 14.46 1.81
N ARG A 190 27.70 14.49 0.87
CA ARG A 190 28.04 15.71 0.12
C ARG A 190 27.17 15.82 -1.14
N VAL A 191 26.72 17.03 -1.43
CA VAL A 191 25.98 17.33 -2.66
C VAL A 191 26.97 17.38 -3.83
N VAL A 192 26.90 16.37 -4.70
CA VAL A 192 27.75 16.23 -5.89
C VAL A 192 27.17 16.89 -7.13
N GLY A 193 25.85 17.13 -7.15
CA GLY A 193 25.17 17.91 -8.17
C GLY A 193 23.83 18.43 -7.66
N SER A 194 23.35 19.56 -8.20
CA SER A 194 22.06 20.13 -7.79
C SER A 194 21.41 20.96 -8.89
N ARG A 195 20.08 20.99 -8.90
CA ARG A 195 19.26 21.81 -9.83
C ARG A 195 18.03 22.35 -9.10
N GLY A 196 17.55 23.52 -9.49
CA GLY A 196 16.27 24.08 -9.03
C GLY A 196 16.36 25.50 -8.48
N ALA A 197 15.21 26.05 -8.10
CA ALA A 197 15.03 27.47 -7.78
C ALA A 197 14.91 27.70 -6.27
N LEU A 198 15.97 27.37 -5.53
CA LEU A 198 16.16 27.73 -4.14
C LEU A 198 17.47 28.52 -4.04
N GLY A 199 17.36 29.85 -4.13
CA GLY A 199 18.50 30.75 -4.41
C GLY A 199 19.27 31.21 -3.18
N ASP A 200 18.67 31.13 -1.99
CA ASP A 200 19.26 31.73 -0.80
C ASP A 200 20.30 30.81 -0.16
N ALA A 201 21.33 31.37 0.48
CA ALA A 201 22.36 30.60 1.20
C ALA A 201 21.74 29.63 2.24
N ALA A 202 20.68 30.07 2.91
CA ALA A 202 19.94 29.26 3.89
C ALA A 202 19.31 28.00 3.27
N ASP A 203 18.82 28.05 2.02
CA ASP A 203 18.27 26.85 1.38
C ASP A 203 19.37 25.86 1.00
N ARG A 204 20.54 26.34 0.56
CA ARG A 204 21.69 25.49 0.25
C ARG A 204 22.20 24.78 1.51
N GLU A 205 22.26 25.50 2.63
CA GLU A 205 22.63 24.92 3.91
C GLU A 205 21.62 23.87 4.39
N ARG A 206 20.32 24.13 4.23
CA ARG A 206 19.26 23.14 4.51
C ARG A 206 19.38 21.91 3.62
N LEU A 207 19.63 22.09 2.32
CA LEU A 207 19.83 20.97 1.40
C LEU A 207 21.03 20.12 1.84
N ALA A 208 22.13 20.76 2.24
CA ALA A 208 23.31 20.06 2.76
C ALA A 208 23.01 19.30 4.07
N SER A 209 22.19 19.87 4.96
CA SER A 209 21.74 19.19 6.18
C SER A 209 20.88 17.95 5.87
N PHE A 210 19.92 18.09 4.96
CA PHE A 210 19.13 16.96 4.47
C PHE A 210 19.98 15.92 3.76
N ALA A 211 20.98 16.33 2.99
CA ALA A 211 21.92 15.44 2.30
C ALA A 211 22.69 14.54 3.26
N ARG A 212 23.23 15.09 4.36
CA ARG A 212 23.92 14.30 5.40
C ARG A 212 23.00 13.27 6.03
N THR A 213 21.81 13.69 6.46
CA THR A 213 20.83 12.80 7.09
C THR A 213 20.34 11.72 6.12
N ALA A 214 20.13 12.07 4.85
CA ALA A 214 19.70 11.15 3.81
C ALA A 214 20.77 10.10 3.51
N ALA A 215 22.04 10.50 3.41
CA ALA A 215 23.15 9.58 3.19
C ALA A 215 23.33 8.58 4.35
N GLU A 216 23.19 9.04 5.60
CA GLU A 216 23.19 8.15 6.78
C GLU A 216 22.05 7.13 6.71
N ARG A 217 20.82 7.57 6.42
CA ARG A 217 19.66 6.66 6.29
C ARG A 217 19.78 5.73 5.10
N ALA A 218 20.36 6.17 3.99
CA ALA A 218 20.54 5.37 2.79
C ALA A 218 21.48 4.17 2.98
N ARG A 219 22.31 4.16 4.03
CA ARG A 219 23.17 3.01 4.39
C ARG A 219 22.40 1.83 4.99
N GLN A 220 21.13 2.02 5.36
CA GLN A 220 20.30 0.94 5.89
C GLN A 220 20.04 -0.14 4.83
N ASN A 221 19.78 -1.37 5.27
CA ASN A 221 19.43 -2.44 4.34
C ASN A 221 18.05 -2.14 3.68
N PRO A 222 17.95 -2.12 2.33
CA PRO A 222 16.70 -1.81 1.63
C PRO A 222 15.49 -2.70 1.98
N ILE A 223 15.74 -3.91 2.48
CA ILE A 223 14.70 -4.87 2.90
C ILE A 223 14.16 -4.49 4.28
N THR A 224 15.04 -4.15 5.23
CA THR A 224 14.64 -3.84 6.62
C THR A 224 14.24 -2.37 6.81
N ALA A 225 14.65 -1.48 5.90
CA ALA A 225 14.32 -0.06 5.96
C ALA A 225 12.83 0.24 5.71
N LYS A 226 12.08 -0.72 5.16
CA LYS A 226 10.66 -0.57 4.84
C LYS A 226 9.78 -1.28 5.85
N GLN A 227 8.58 -0.74 6.06
CA GLN A 227 7.55 -1.46 6.81
C GLN A 227 7.18 -2.77 6.06
N PRO A 228 7.02 -3.90 6.77
CA PRO A 228 6.58 -5.15 6.16
C PRO A 228 5.28 -4.94 5.37
N GLY A 229 5.26 -5.33 4.08
CA GLY A 229 4.12 -5.14 3.18
C GLY A 229 4.07 -3.80 2.43
N ALA A 230 4.98 -2.86 2.71
CA ALA A 230 5.15 -1.65 1.91
C ALA A 230 5.86 -1.99 0.58
N GLY A 231 5.08 -2.40 -0.43
CA GLY A 231 5.57 -2.54 -1.80
C GLY A 231 5.95 -1.19 -2.42
N GLY A 232 6.79 -1.19 -3.46
CA GLY A 232 7.13 0.02 -4.20
C GLY A 232 8.60 0.10 -4.61
N TYR A 233 9.23 1.25 -4.33
CA TYR A 233 10.62 1.54 -4.69
C TYR A 233 11.60 0.48 -4.15
N PRO A 234 12.55 -0.05 -4.93
CA PRO A 234 13.44 -1.12 -4.48
C PRO A 234 14.51 -0.67 -3.49
N GLY A 235 14.93 0.60 -3.54
CA GLY A 235 15.96 1.16 -2.65
C GLY A 235 15.45 1.66 -1.30
N VAL A 236 16.32 2.33 -0.56
CA VAL A 236 15.96 3.05 0.68
C VAL A 236 15.40 4.42 0.30
N SER A 237 14.21 4.75 0.79
CA SER A 237 13.59 6.05 0.55
C SER A 237 12.84 6.53 1.79
N GLY A 238 12.54 7.82 1.82
CA GLY A 238 11.80 8.43 2.90
C GLY A 238 11.68 9.93 2.74
N HIS A 239 11.31 10.59 3.82
CA HIS A 239 11.18 12.04 3.86
C HIS A 239 11.74 12.61 5.17
N LEU A 240 12.12 13.88 5.12
CA LEU A 240 12.70 14.67 6.20
C LEU A 240 11.93 16.00 6.29
N ALA A 241 11.82 16.53 7.49
CA ALA A 241 11.23 17.85 7.72
C ALA A 241 12.16 18.64 8.63
N ALA A 242 12.47 19.88 8.25
CA ALA A 242 13.17 20.81 9.12
C ALA A 242 12.16 21.56 10.01
N GLY A 243 12.67 22.19 11.08
CA GLY A 243 11.90 23.14 11.89
C GLY A 243 11.41 24.33 11.05
N ALA A 244 10.39 25.03 11.55
CA ALA A 244 9.86 26.22 10.86
C ALA A 244 10.88 27.37 10.91
N SER A 245 11.06 28.07 9.78
CA SER A 245 11.79 29.34 9.72
C SER A 245 10.86 30.46 9.25
N GLU A 246 11.31 31.71 9.34
CA GLU A 246 10.71 32.80 8.56
C GLU A 246 10.67 32.35 7.07
N GLY A 247 9.47 32.32 6.48
CA GLY A 247 9.25 31.83 5.10
C GLY A 247 8.64 30.42 4.94
N GLY A 248 8.37 29.69 6.03
CA GLY A 248 7.62 28.42 6.00
C GLY A 248 8.45 27.21 6.45
N GLN A 249 7.95 26.00 6.16
CA GLN A 249 8.61 24.76 6.55
C GLN A 249 9.27 24.08 5.34
N SER A 250 10.56 23.75 5.46
CA SER A 250 11.28 22.99 4.44
C SER A 250 11.06 21.50 4.65
N VAL A 251 10.61 20.82 3.59
CA VAL A 251 10.43 19.36 3.56
C VAL A 251 11.26 18.79 2.44
N ALA A 252 11.86 17.64 2.71
CA ALA A 252 12.69 16.92 1.77
C ALA A 252 12.22 15.48 1.62
N GLY A 253 12.35 14.95 0.40
CA GLY A 253 12.28 13.51 0.15
C GLY A 253 13.68 13.00 -0.18
N TYR A 254 13.98 11.75 0.12
CA TYR A 254 15.22 11.11 -0.30
C TYR A 254 14.98 9.71 -0.85
N ALA A 255 15.84 9.29 -1.78
CA ALA A 255 15.84 7.94 -2.32
C ALA A 255 17.25 7.53 -2.79
N SER A 256 17.78 6.41 -2.29
CA SER A 256 19.07 5.84 -2.70
C SER A 256 18.93 5.21 -4.09
N LEU A 257 19.93 5.31 -4.96
CA LEU A 257 19.92 4.57 -6.22
C LEU A 257 19.93 3.06 -5.93
N ALA A 258 19.05 2.32 -6.59
CA ALA A 258 18.88 0.89 -6.38
C ALA A 258 18.54 0.15 -7.67
N GLY A 259 18.98 -1.10 -7.79
CA GLY A 259 18.65 -1.99 -8.90
C GLY A 259 17.15 -2.28 -9.02
N THR A 260 16.79 -3.09 -10.02
CA THR A 260 15.40 -3.49 -10.29
C THR A 260 14.82 -4.35 -9.17
N THR A 261 15.66 -5.14 -8.51
CA THR A 261 15.28 -5.89 -7.30
C THR A 261 15.97 -5.33 -6.05
N PRO A 262 15.32 -5.41 -4.86
CA PRO A 262 15.94 -4.97 -3.62
C PRO A 262 17.25 -5.74 -3.33
N GLY A 263 18.33 -5.00 -3.07
CA GLY A 263 19.65 -5.58 -2.77
C GLY A 263 20.48 -5.93 -4.01
N GLU A 264 19.92 -5.85 -5.22
CA GLU A 264 20.67 -6.00 -6.47
C GLU A 264 21.45 -4.72 -6.79
N SER A 265 22.74 -4.88 -7.10
CA SER A 265 23.63 -3.79 -7.51
C SER A 265 23.73 -3.75 -9.03
N THR A 266 23.39 -2.60 -9.63
CA THR A 266 23.79 -2.26 -11.00
C THR A 266 25.05 -1.40 -10.97
N GLY A 267 25.69 -1.22 -12.14
CA GLY A 267 26.84 -0.30 -12.27
C GLY A 267 26.56 1.11 -11.75
N ALA A 268 25.32 1.61 -11.89
CA ALA A 268 24.89 2.88 -11.31
C ALA A 268 24.54 2.80 -9.81
N ALA A 269 23.92 1.71 -9.34
CA ALA A 269 23.58 1.53 -7.92
C ALA A 269 24.84 1.39 -7.04
N GLY A 270 25.92 0.80 -7.58
CA GLY A 270 27.22 0.68 -6.91
C GLY A 270 27.91 2.02 -6.61
N LEU A 271 27.46 3.14 -7.19
CA LEU A 271 28.02 4.48 -6.92
C LEU A 271 27.66 5.02 -5.53
N GLY A 272 26.71 4.39 -4.81
CA GLY A 272 26.28 4.85 -3.48
C GLY A 272 25.58 6.22 -3.48
N LEU A 273 24.99 6.61 -4.61
CA LEU A 273 24.34 7.91 -4.77
C LEU A 273 22.92 7.90 -4.18
N THR A 274 22.54 9.04 -3.59
CA THR A 274 21.19 9.31 -3.07
C THR A 274 20.66 10.59 -3.68
N VAL A 275 19.40 10.58 -4.11
CA VAL A 275 18.71 11.80 -4.55
C VAL A 275 17.97 12.39 -3.38
N VAL A 276 18.12 13.70 -3.18
CA VAL A 276 17.41 14.48 -2.16
C VAL A 276 16.64 15.60 -2.84
N THR A 277 15.37 15.75 -2.51
CA THR A 277 14.54 16.87 -2.96
C THR A 277 14.32 17.83 -1.80
N GLN A 278 14.08 19.11 -2.09
CA GLN A 278 13.70 20.10 -1.09
C GLN A 278 12.58 20.96 -1.65
N VAL A 279 11.55 21.23 -0.85
CA VAL A 279 10.49 22.16 -1.14
C VAL A 279 10.16 23.01 0.08
N ARG A 280 9.84 24.30 -0.13
CA ARG A 280 9.25 25.16 0.91
C ARG A 280 7.73 25.01 0.88
N VAL A 281 7.16 24.55 1.98
CA VAL A 281 5.71 24.41 2.17
C VAL A 281 5.23 25.58 3.01
N ALA A 282 4.21 26.31 2.53
CA ALA A 282 3.55 27.34 3.32
C ALA A 282 2.93 26.69 4.56
N ALA A 283 3.18 27.26 5.74
CA ALA A 283 2.56 26.77 6.97
C ALA A 283 1.03 26.90 6.85
N PRO A 284 0.24 25.86 7.21
CA PRO A 284 -1.20 25.96 7.15
C PRO A 284 -1.70 27.02 8.14
N ALA A 285 -2.44 28.01 7.61
CA ALA A 285 -3.25 28.93 8.40
C ALA A 285 -4.53 28.19 8.84
N GLY A 286 -4.46 27.43 9.93
CA GLY A 286 -5.67 26.82 10.50
C GLY A 286 -5.38 25.68 11.47
N GLN A 287 -5.74 25.90 12.73
CA GLN A 287 -5.91 24.85 13.74
C GLN A 287 -6.98 23.85 13.27
N LEU A 288 -6.57 22.63 12.96
CA LEU A 288 -7.47 21.51 12.67
C LEU A 288 -7.94 20.88 13.98
N ALA A 289 -9.09 21.37 14.49
CA ALA A 289 -9.94 20.82 15.56
C ALA A 289 -9.24 20.27 16.82
N GLY A 290 -9.60 20.84 17.98
CA GLY A 290 -9.00 20.47 19.26
C GLY A 290 -9.13 18.97 19.63
N PRO A 291 -8.25 18.48 20.53
CA PRO A 291 -8.21 17.09 21.00
C PRO A 291 -9.48 16.61 21.75
N THR A 292 -10.51 17.45 21.80
CA THR A 292 -11.74 17.25 22.58
C THR A 292 -12.62 16.14 22.02
N PHE A 293 -12.60 15.88 20.70
CA PHE A 293 -13.45 14.86 20.09
C PHE A 293 -13.09 13.44 20.53
N GLY A 294 -11.80 13.07 20.46
CA GLY A 294 -11.36 11.72 20.86
C GLY A 294 -11.62 11.45 22.34
N LEU A 295 -11.38 12.45 23.19
CA LEU A 295 -11.66 12.36 24.63
C LEU A 295 -13.17 12.25 24.90
N ALA A 296 -14.00 13.07 24.25
CA ALA A 296 -15.45 13.01 24.40
C ALA A 296 -16.03 11.67 23.92
N ALA A 297 -15.54 11.14 22.78
CA ALA A 297 -15.95 9.85 22.25
C ALA A 297 -15.57 8.69 23.18
N ALA A 298 -14.38 8.74 23.80
CA ALA A 298 -13.93 7.76 24.78
C ALA A 298 -14.77 7.81 26.07
N VAL A 299 -15.06 9.01 26.59
CA VAL A 299 -15.94 9.18 27.77
C VAL A 299 -17.35 8.67 27.47
N ALA A 300 -17.90 8.97 26.30
CA ALA A 300 -19.20 8.44 25.88
C ALA A 300 -19.22 6.91 25.84
N LEU A 301 -18.15 6.28 25.34
CA LEU A 301 -18.02 4.81 25.35
C LEU A 301 -17.99 4.25 26.77
N LEU A 302 -17.25 4.87 27.69
CA LEU A 302 -17.18 4.43 29.08
C LEU A 302 -18.54 4.51 29.77
N LEU A 303 -19.31 5.57 29.53
CA LEU A 303 -20.66 5.72 30.08
C LEU A 303 -21.62 4.66 29.52
N ILE A 304 -21.64 4.48 28.19
CA ILE A 304 -22.53 3.53 27.51
C ILE A 304 -22.15 2.09 27.85
N GLY A 305 -20.87 1.74 27.78
CA GLY A 305 -20.35 0.42 28.12
C GLY A 305 -20.49 0.10 29.60
N GLY A 306 -20.25 1.08 30.47
CA GLY A 306 -20.50 0.97 31.91
C GLY A 306 -21.97 0.70 32.23
N LEU A 307 -22.89 1.38 31.53
CA LEU A 307 -24.33 1.13 31.66
C LEU A 307 -24.71 -0.29 31.20
N ALA A 308 -24.15 -0.76 30.09
CA ALA A 308 -24.37 -2.13 29.61
C ALA A 308 -23.83 -3.19 30.60
N VAL A 309 -22.64 -2.98 31.16
CA VAL A 309 -22.05 -3.86 32.18
C VAL A 309 -22.90 -3.86 33.45
N LEU A 310 -23.32 -2.68 33.93
CA LEU A 310 -24.18 -2.55 35.11
C LEU A 310 -25.53 -3.26 34.90
N LEU A 311 -26.11 -3.13 33.70
CA LEU A 311 -27.33 -3.84 33.32
C LEU A 311 -27.13 -5.36 33.41
N LEU A 312 -26.05 -5.91 32.86
CA LEU A 312 -25.75 -7.35 32.92
C LEU A 312 -25.49 -7.86 34.34
N LEU A 313 -24.74 -7.09 35.15
CA LEU A 313 -24.46 -7.42 36.55
C LEU A 313 -25.73 -7.45 37.40
N SER A 314 -26.61 -6.46 37.22
CA SER A 314 -27.83 -6.29 38.02
C SER A 314 -28.94 -7.28 37.65
N THR A 315 -29.08 -7.63 36.38
CA THR A 315 -30.21 -8.43 35.88
C THR A 315 -29.90 -9.90 35.64
N VAL A 316 -28.63 -10.27 35.42
CA VAL A 316 -28.25 -11.67 35.14
C VAL A 316 -27.36 -12.24 36.24
N GLN A 317 -26.24 -11.59 36.55
CA GLN A 317 -25.27 -12.16 37.50
C GLN A 317 -25.82 -12.21 38.93
N ARG A 318 -26.31 -11.08 39.46
CA ARG A 318 -26.82 -11.03 40.85
C ARG A 318 -28.00 -11.98 41.09
N PRO A 319 -29.03 -12.05 40.22
CA PRO A 319 -30.14 -12.98 40.40
C PRO A 319 -29.71 -14.44 40.34
N LEU A 320 -28.79 -14.78 39.44
CA LEU A 320 -28.35 -16.16 39.25
C LEU A 320 -27.50 -16.65 40.42
N ILE A 321 -26.63 -15.80 40.97
CA ILE A 321 -25.91 -16.08 42.22
C ILE A 321 -26.90 -16.29 43.39
N ARG A 322 -27.94 -15.46 43.49
CA ARG A 322 -28.99 -15.63 44.52
C ARG A 322 -29.71 -16.97 44.36
N LEU A 323 -30.17 -17.32 43.16
CA LEU A 323 -30.82 -18.61 42.90
C LEU A 323 -29.91 -19.81 43.21
N PHE A 324 -28.61 -19.71 42.92
CA PHE A 324 -27.64 -20.72 43.31
C PHE A 324 -27.57 -20.91 44.84
N LEU A 325 -27.52 -19.82 45.60
CA LEU A 325 -27.49 -19.89 47.07
C LEU A 325 -28.81 -20.46 47.64
N GLU A 326 -29.95 -20.05 47.08
CA GLU A 326 -31.28 -20.52 47.48
C GLU A 326 -31.50 -22.01 47.16
N SER A 327 -31.11 -22.48 45.97
CA SER A 327 -31.20 -23.90 45.61
C SER A 327 -30.27 -24.78 46.46
N ARG A 328 -29.08 -24.29 46.81
CA ARG A 328 -28.16 -24.97 47.74
C ARG A 328 -28.69 -25.00 49.18
N ARG A 329 -29.48 -24.00 49.57
CA ARG A 329 -30.15 -23.97 50.88
C ARG A 329 -31.24 -25.05 50.96
N LEU A 330 -32.10 -25.13 49.94
CA LEU A 330 -33.18 -26.12 49.89
C LEU A 330 -32.66 -27.55 49.91
N THR A 331 -31.61 -27.85 49.14
CA THR A 331 -30.97 -29.19 49.13
C THR A 331 -30.38 -29.61 50.48
N ARG A 332 -30.00 -28.64 51.33
CA ARG A 332 -29.51 -28.88 52.70
C ARG A 332 -30.63 -29.02 53.74
N GLY A 333 -31.89 -28.92 53.34
CA GLY A 333 -33.05 -29.08 54.24
C GLY A 333 -33.47 -27.82 55.00
N ASP A 334 -32.88 -26.65 54.73
CA ASP A 334 -33.38 -25.39 55.31
C ASP A 334 -34.60 -24.90 54.54
N LEU A 335 -35.77 -25.35 55.02
CA LEU A 335 -37.09 -25.02 54.47
C LEU A 335 -37.76 -23.88 55.22
N ALA A 336 -37.20 -23.35 56.32
CA ALA A 336 -37.89 -22.49 57.28
C ALA A 336 -38.40 -21.17 56.68
N ARG A 337 -37.61 -20.57 55.78
CA ARG A 337 -37.88 -19.27 55.13
C ARG A 337 -38.27 -19.40 53.65
N PRO A 338 -39.06 -18.46 53.10
CA PRO A 338 -39.42 -18.44 51.69
C PRO A 338 -38.19 -18.25 50.78
N VAL A 339 -38.27 -18.74 49.55
CA VAL A 339 -37.27 -18.50 48.51
C VAL A 339 -37.34 -17.06 48.06
N THR A 340 -36.18 -16.38 48.01
CA THR A 340 -36.13 -15.01 47.49
C THR A 340 -36.28 -15.03 45.97
N VAL A 341 -37.48 -14.75 45.46
CA VAL A 341 -37.79 -14.77 44.03
C VAL A 341 -37.27 -13.49 43.35
N PRO A 342 -36.43 -13.60 42.30
CA PRO A 342 -36.04 -12.45 41.48
C PRO A 342 -37.24 -11.81 40.76
N ARG A 343 -37.14 -10.51 40.47
CA ARG A 343 -38.27 -9.70 39.99
C ARG A 343 -38.65 -9.86 38.50
N SER A 344 -37.83 -10.52 37.68
CA SER A 344 -38.11 -10.64 36.24
C SER A 344 -37.43 -11.83 35.55
N GLY A 345 -38.04 -12.25 34.43
CA GLY A 345 -37.43 -13.09 33.39
C GLY A 345 -37.27 -14.56 33.78
N GLU A 346 -36.26 -15.22 33.20
CA GLU A 346 -35.96 -16.63 33.46
C GLU A 346 -35.57 -16.89 34.91
N ALA A 347 -35.00 -15.90 35.61
CA ALA A 347 -34.62 -16.02 37.02
C ALA A 347 -35.86 -16.01 37.96
N GLU A 348 -36.87 -15.20 37.65
CA GLU A 348 -38.17 -15.22 38.36
C GLU A 348 -38.84 -16.59 38.22
N ARG A 349 -38.88 -17.13 37.00
CA ARG A 349 -39.44 -18.45 36.69
C ARG A 349 -38.78 -19.57 37.51
N ILE A 350 -37.45 -19.58 37.57
CA ILE A 350 -36.70 -20.55 38.38
C ILE A 350 -36.98 -20.33 39.88
N GLY A 351 -37.00 -19.08 40.36
CA GLY A 351 -37.27 -18.77 41.77
C GLY A 351 -38.66 -19.20 42.22
N ALA A 352 -39.69 -18.93 41.40
CA ALA A 352 -41.06 -19.36 41.66
C ALA A 352 -41.20 -20.89 41.65
N ALA A 353 -40.52 -21.57 40.72
CA ALA A 353 -40.46 -23.04 40.72
C ALA A 353 -39.79 -23.60 41.97
N LEU A 354 -38.68 -23.00 42.43
CA LEU A 354 -38.01 -23.39 43.68
C LEU A 354 -38.90 -23.18 44.92
N GLU A 355 -39.71 -22.12 44.95
CA GLU A 355 -40.66 -21.89 46.04
C GLU A 355 -41.78 -22.95 46.06
N ARG A 356 -42.31 -23.33 44.89
CA ARG A 356 -43.26 -24.45 44.77
C ARG A 356 -42.64 -25.77 45.23
N LEU A 357 -41.39 -26.03 44.87
CA LEU A 357 -40.65 -27.21 45.34
C LEU A 357 -40.41 -27.19 46.86
N ARG A 358 -40.19 -26.02 47.47
CA ARG A 358 -40.10 -25.87 48.94
C ARG A 358 -41.39 -26.30 49.64
N HIS A 359 -42.55 -25.90 49.10
CA HIS A 359 -43.84 -26.32 49.64
C HIS A 359 -44.06 -27.83 49.51
N GLN A 360 -43.67 -28.43 48.39
CA GLN A 360 -43.76 -29.88 48.19
C GLN A 360 -42.84 -30.66 49.13
N LEU A 361 -41.62 -30.18 49.39
CA LEU A 361 -40.71 -30.78 50.38
C LEU A 361 -41.24 -30.72 51.81
N ARG A 362 -42.18 -29.80 52.11
CA ARG A 362 -42.91 -29.71 53.39
C ARG A 362 -44.17 -30.61 53.42
N GLY A 363 -44.46 -31.34 52.35
CA GLY A 363 -45.59 -32.28 52.26
C GLY A 363 -46.84 -31.76 51.55
N ALA A 364 -46.82 -30.57 50.94
CA ALA A 364 -47.95 -30.08 50.15
C ALA A 364 -48.08 -30.87 48.82
N PRO A 365 -49.28 -31.32 48.41
CA PRO A 365 -49.46 -32.01 47.14
C PRO A 365 -49.21 -31.06 45.97
N ALA A 366 -48.53 -31.54 44.92
CA ALA A 366 -48.11 -30.72 43.78
C ALA A 366 -49.27 -29.94 43.12
N GLU A 367 -50.46 -30.55 43.05
CA GLU A 367 -51.69 -29.99 42.48
C GLU A 367 -52.28 -28.84 43.31
N SER A 368 -52.10 -28.85 44.64
CA SER A 368 -52.60 -27.81 45.56
C SER A 368 -51.78 -26.51 45.54
N THR A 369 -50.58 -26.55 44.95
CA THR A 369 -49.64 -25.42 44.84
C THR A 369 -49.68 -24.72 43.48
N ALA A 370 -50.61 -25.08 42.60
CA ALA A 370 -50.83 -24.45 41.30
C ALA A 370 -51.61 -23.13 41.48
N GLU A 371 -50.90 -22.03 41.77
CA GLU A 371 -51.50 -20.69 41.65
C GLU A 371 -51.82 -20.33 40.18
N PRO A 372 -52.84 -19.48 39.92
CA PRO A 372 -53.21 -19.07 38.57
C PRO A 372 -52.05 -18.38 37.83
N ALA A 373 -51.94 -18.66 36.52
CA ALA A 373 -50.84 -18.25 35.66
C ALA A 373 -50.45 -16.75 35.82
N PRO A 374 -49.18 -16.42 36.11
CA PRO A 374 -48.77 -15.03 36.26
C PRO A 374 -48.83 -14.24 34.93
N ARG A 375 -49.19 -12.97 35.09
CA ARG A 375 -49.49 -11.95 34.06
C ARG A 375 -48.30 -11.66 33.13
N ARG A 376 -48.58 -11.57 31.82
CA ARG A 376 -47.75 -11.02 30.71
C ARG A 376 -46.38 -10.45 31.16
N HIS A 377 -45.36 -11.31 31.21
CA HIS A 377 -43.99 -10.93 31.58
C HIS A 377 -43.32 -10.12 30.46
N ARG A 378 -42.97 -8.86 30.75
CA ARG A 378 -42.65 -7.88 29.71
C ARG A 378 -41.22 -7.93 29.15
N PHE A 379 -40.24 -8.61 29.78
CA PHE A 379 -38.87 -8.68 29.24
C PHE A 379 -38.12 -9.97 29.66
N GLY A 380 -37.80 -10.86 28.70
CA GLY A 380 -36.95 -12.04 28.92
C GLY A 380 -35.47 -11.77 28.63
N ALA A 381 -34.58 -12.72 28.92
CA ALA A 381 -33.12 -12.58 28.73
C ALA A 381 -32.69 -12.23 27.30
N ARG A 382 -33.52 -12.54 26.28
CA ARG A 382 -33.31 -12.09 24.89
C ARG A 382 -33.49 -10.58 24.73
N ALA A 383 -34.50 -10.00 25.37
CA ALA A 383 -34.74 -8.57 25.31
C ALA A 383 -33.62 -7.79 26.03
N LEU A 384 -33.07 -8.36 27.11
CA LEU A 384 -31.90 -7.80 27.78
C LEU A 384 -30.67 -7.77 26.88
N LEU A 385 -30.38 -8.86 26.17
CA LEU A 385 -29.32 -8.90 25.16
C LEU A 385 -29.57 -7.89 24.04
N ALA A 386 -30.82 -7.73 23.60
CA ALA A 386 -31.18 -6.74 22.59
C ALA A 386 -30.94 -5.30 23.08
N VAL A 387 -31.30 -4.97 24.33
CA VAL A 387 -31.01 -3.66 24.94
C VAL A 387 -29.50 -3.44 25.06
N GLY A 388 -28.75 -4.45 25.52
CA GLY A 388 -27.28 -4.38 25.56
C GLY A 388 -26.67 -4.17 24.18
N ALA A 389 -27.20 -4.83 23.15
CA ALA A 389 -26.79 -4.63 21.76
C ALA A 389 -27.10 -3.20 21.30
N VAL A 390 -28.31 -2.70 21.53
CA VAL A 390 -28.71 -1.33 21.16
C VAL A 390 -27.80 -0.30 21.83
N LEU A 391 -27.47 -0.45 23.11
CA LEU A 391 -26.56 0.46 23.80
C LEU A 391 -25.17 0.48 23.15
N LEU A 392 -24.56 -0.69 22.92
CA LEU A 392 -23.22 -0.76 22.32
C LEU A 392 -23.20 -0.30 20.85
N LEU A 393 -24.27 -0.59 20.10
CA LEU A 393 -24.44 -0.15 18.71
C LEU A 393 -24.72 1.35 18.63
N ALA A 394 -25.38 1.96 19.61
CA ALA A 394 -25.63 3.41 19.66
C ALA A 394 -24.33 4.23 19.69
N TRP A 395 -23.23 3.65 20.20
CA TRP A 395 -21.90 4.26 20.08
C TRP A 395 -21.18 3.86 18.78
N SER A 396 -21.22 2.57 18.44
CA SER A 396 -20.40 2.01 17.36
C SER A 396 -20.88 2.40 15.95
N VAL A 397 -22.21 2.40 15.73
CA VAL A 397 -22.81 2.65 14.40
C VAL A 397 -22.63 4.11 13.96
N PRO A 398 -22.88 5.14 14.80
CA PRO A 398 -22.62 6.52 14.41
C PRO A 398 -21.15 6.81 14.10
N LEU A 399 -20.21 6.23 14.86
CA LEU A 399 -18.79 6.34 14.55
C LEU A 399 -18.43 5.69 13.22
N MET A 400 -19.04 4.54 12.91
CA MET A 400 -18.79 3.79 11.69
C MET A 400 -19.38 4.46 10.43
N LEU A 401 -20.55 5.11 10.54
CA LEU A 401 -21.32 5.58 9.38
C LEU A 401 -21.44 7.10 9.23
N LEU A 402 -21.46 7.86 10.34
CA LEU A 402 -21.90 9.26 10.33
C LEU A 402 -20.80 10.24 10.71
N LEU A 403 -19.95 9.90 11.68
CA LEU A 403 -18.97 10.84 12.23
C LEU A 403 -17.69 10.89 11.40
N ASN A 404 -17.14 12.10 11.26
CA ASN A 404 -15.91 12.42 10.55
C ASN A 404 -15.85 11.86 9.13
N ARG A 405 -16.97 11.93 8.39
CA ARG A 405 -16.99 11.58 6.97
C ARG A 405 -16.30 12.68 6.18
N ALA A 406 -15.32 12.29 5.38
CA ALA A 406 -14.71 13.13 4.37
C ALA A 406 -15.75 13.33 3.25
N ASP A 407 -16.14 14.59 3.03
CA ASP A 407 -17.14 15.00 2.04
C ASP A 407 -16.47 15.72 0.85
N ASP A 408 -17.29 16.32 0.00
CA ASP A 408 -16.81 17.15 -1.10
C ASP A 408 -16.09 18.43 -0.61
N GLY A 409 -16.07 18.72 0.69
CA GLY A 409 -15.36 19.85 1.31
C GLY A 409 -13.89 19.57 1.64
N VAL A 410 -13.40 18.33 1.50
CA VAL A 410 -12.03 17.94 1.90
C VAL A 410 -10.98 18.87 1.27
N ARG A 411 -10.10 19.42 2.12
CA ARG A 411 -9.02 20.32 1.70
C ARG A 411 -7.79 19.52 1.31
N ILE A 412 -7.54 19.44 0.00
CA ILE A 412 -6.31 18.84 -0.50
C ILE A 412 -5.17 19.85 -0.38
N PRO A 413 -4.02 19.48 0.23
CA PRO A 413 -2.85 20.34 0.24
C PRO A 413 -2.43 20.75 -1.17
N THR A 414 -2.28 22.05 -1.42
CA THR A 414 -1.92 22.60 -2.73
C THR A 414 -0.58 22.04 -3.24
N GLN A 415 0.35 21.75 -2.33
CA GLN A 415 1.62 21.12 -2.66
C GLN A 415 1.43 19.72 -3.26
N THR A 416 0.49 18.91 -2.75
CA THR A 416 0.21 17.58 -3.29
C THR A 416 -0.35 17.66 -4.73
N VAL A 417 -1.18 18.67 -5.02
CA VAL A 417 -1.69 18.91 -6.39
C VAL A 417 -0.55 19.34 -7.34
N ARG A 418 0.32 20.25 -6.88
CA ARG A 418 1.52 20.67 -7.65
C ARG A 418 2.49 19.52 -7.90
N ASP A 419 2.66 18.65 -6.93
CA ASP A 419 3.51 17.47 -7.07
C ASP A 419 2.91 16.47 -8.05
N GLN A 420 1.59 16.23 -7.99
CA GLN A 420 0.90 15.41 -9.00
C GLN A 420 1.14 15.97 -10.41
N LYS A 421 0.94 17.28 -10.61
CA LYS A 421 1.24 17.96 -11.89
C LYS A 421 2.65 17.66 -12.38
N THR A 422 3.63 17.88 -11.50
CA THR A 422 5.06 17.80 -11.81
C THR A 422 5.53 16.38 -12.10
N ARG A 423 5.01 15.42 -11.32
CA ARG A 423 5.32 13.99 -11.48
C ARG A 423 4.69 13.42 -12.75
N THR A 424 3.47 13.85 -13.09
CA THR A 424 2.83 13.47 -14.36
C THR A 424 3.57 14.05 -15.57
N ALA A 425 4.05 15.30 -15.49
CA ALA A 425 4.93 15.88 -16.50
C ALA A 425 6.24 15.10 -16.66
N THR A 426 6.90 14.78 -15.54
CA THR A 426 8.11 13.96 -15.51
C THR A 426 7.89 12.58 -16.16
N LEU A 427 6.72 11.98 -15.92
CA LEU A 427 6.36 10.69 -16.51
C LEU A 427 6.10 10.80 -18.02
N GLY A 428 5.42 11.86 -18.47
CA GLY A 428 5.25 12.18 -19.89
C GLY A 428 6.59 12.33 -20.60
N ASP A 429 7.50 13.12 -20.03
CA ASP A 429 8.81 13.33 -20.63
C ASP A 429 9.66 12.05 -20.68
N ARG A 430 9.51 11.15 -19.70
CA ARG A 430 10.20 9.85 -19.71
C ARG A 430 9.67 8.94 -20.80
N MET A 431 8.35 8.87 -20.95
CA MET A 431 7.74 8.05 -21.98
C MET A 431 8.12 8.55 -23.36
N ARG A 432 8.07 9.86 -23.59
CA ARG A 432 8.55 10.48 -24.83
C ARG A 432 10.01 10.13 -25.10
N ARG A 433 10.90 10.32 -24.11
CA ARG A 433 12.33 9.98 -24.26
C ARG A 433 12.58 8.50 -24.54
N ALA A 434 11.86 7.59 -23.89
CA ALA A 434 12.00 6.16 -24.13
C ALA A 434 11.57 5.76 -25.56
N LEU A 435 10.58 6.46 -26.13
CA LEU A 435 10.18 6.30 -27.52
C LEU A 435 11.23 6.90 -28.47
N ASP A 436 11.66 8.14 -28.23
CA ASP A 436 12.70 8.80 -29.04
C ASP A 436 13.99 7.99 -29.09
N GLU A 437 14.42 7.45 -27.94
CA GLU A 437 15.55 6.54 -27.82
C GLU A 437 15.33 5.25 -28.61
N GLY A 438 14.15 4.64 -28.49
CA GLY A 438 13.81 3.47 -29.31
C GLY A 438 13.68 3.79 -30.81
N HIS A 439 13.53 5.04 -31.23
CA HIS A 439 13.65 5.40 -32.64
C HIS A 439 15.12 5.58 -33.04
N ALA A 440 15.94 6.20 -32.19
CA ALA A 440 17.37 6.37 -32.42
C ALA A 440 18.11 5.02 -32.50
N ASP A 441 17.78 4.07 -31.62
CA ASP A 441 18.27 2.69 -31.68
C ASP A 441 17.94 2.03 -33.03
N LEU A 442 16.71 2.21 -33.51
CA LEU A 442 16.25 1.67 -34.78
C LEU A 442 17.00 2.29 -35.97
N ALA A 443 17.26 3.59 -35.93
CA ALA A 443 18.06 4.29 -36.93
C ALA A 443 19.52 3.82 -36.93
N ALA A 444 20.12 3.61 -35.75
CA ALA A 444 21.46 3.06 -35.64
C ALA A 444 21.53 1.62 -36.20
N VAL A 445 20.49 0.81 -36.00
CA VAL A 445 20.38 -0.53 -36.61
C VAL A 445 20.23 -0.44 -38.13
N ALA A 446 19.48 0.53 -38.64
CA ALA A 446 19.36 0.78 -40.07
C ALA A 446 20.70 1.20 -40.70
N ASP A 447 21.48 2.03 -40.02
CA ASP A 447 22.82 2.46 -40.47
C ASP A 447 23.82 1.30 -40.60
N LEU A 448 23.66 0.23 -39.82
CA LEU A 448 24.48 -0.99 -39.95
C LEU A 448 24.15 -1.80 -41.21
N MET A 449 23.01 -1.53 -41.84
CA MET A 449 22.50 -2.23 -43.01
C MET A 449 22.58 -1.31 -44.24
N GLY A 450 23.71 -1.36 -44.95
CA GLY A 450 23.88 -0.61 -46.20
C GLY A 450 23.18 -1.24 -47.42
N GLU A 451 23.27 -0.57 -48.56
CA GLU A 451 22.64 -0.95 -49.84
C GLU A 451 22.97 -2.37 -50.32
N ARG A 452 24.12 -2.93 -49.95
CA ARG A 452 24.55 -4.28 -50.37
C ARG A 452 24.28 -5.38 -49.34
N THR A 453 23.64 -5.05 -48.23
CA THR A 453 23.39 -6.03 -47.15
C THR A 453 22.40 -7.08 -47.63
N SER A 454 22.78 -8.36 -47.52
CA SER A 454 21.90 -9.48 -47.89
C SER A 454 20.79 -9.69 -46.85
N PRO A 455 19.64 -10.29 -47.22
CA PRO A 455 18.56 -10.60 -46.27
C PRO A 455 19.00 -11.42 -45.05
N ASP A 456 19.94 -12.37 -45.21
CA ASP A 456 20.45 -13.19 -44.10
C ASP A 456 21.35 -12.39 -43.15
N ALA A 457 22.18 -11.47 -43.69
CA ALA A 457 22.96 -10.54 -42.87
C ALA A 457 22.04 -9.57 -42.11
N MET A 458 21.00 -9.05 -42.76
CA MET A 458 19.96 -8.24 -42.10
C MET A 458 19.31 -9.01 -40.96
N ARG A 459 18.94 -10.28 -41.16
CA ARG A 459 18.34 -11.13 -40.11
C ARG A 459 19.27 -11.28 -38.90
N THR A 460 20.57 -11.42 -39.13
CA THR A 460 21.57 -11.52 -38.07
C THR A 460 21.65 -10.24 -37.25
N VAL A 461 21.72 -9.08 -37.90
CA VAL A 461 21.73 -7.77 -37.24
C VAL A 461 20.43 -7.53 -36.46
N LEU A 462 19.28 -7.85 -37.04
CA LEU A 462 17.97 -7.73 -36.36
C LEU A 462 17.87 -8.67 -35.16
N ALA A 463 18.37 -9.91 -35.26
CA ALA A 463 18.34 -10.86 -34.15
C ALA A 463 19.20 -10.37 -32.97
N ARG A 464 20.37 -9.78 -33.27
CA ARG A 464 21.22 -9.14 -32.28
C ARG A 464 20.52 -7.93 -31.64
N ALA A 465 19.93 -7.05 -32.45
CA ALA A 465 19.19 -5.89 -31.97
C ALA A 465 17.99 -6.28 -31.10
N ALA A 466 17.26 -7.35 -31.43
CA ALA A 466 16.14 -7.82 -30.62
C ALA A 466 16.59 -8.35 -29.24
N GLN A 467 17.79 -8.95 -29.15
CA GLN A 467 18.37 -9.39 -27.89
C GLN A 467 18.86 -8.19 -27.05
N ASP A 468 19.53 -7.24 -27.69
CA ASP A 468 20.12 -6.07 -27.03
C ASP A 468 19.05 -5.04 -26.62
N HIS A 469 17.88 -5.02 -27.28
CA HIS A 469 16.79 -4.05 -27.05
C HIS A 469 15.45 -4.76 -26.77
N PRO A 470 15.21 -5.23 -25.53
CA PRO A 470 14.01 -6.00 -25.17
C PRO A 470 12.70 -5.19 -25.18
N ARG A 471 12.76 -3.91 -25.55
CA ARG A 471 11.61 -3.01 -25.73
C ARG A 471 10.81 -3.33 -26.99
N TYR A 472 11.42 -3.97 -27.99
CA TYR A 472 10.71 -4.39 -29.20
C TYR A 472 10.10 -5.78 -29.07
N GLU A 473 8.90 -5.94 -29.61
CA GLU A 473 8.21 -7.22 -29.75
C GLU A 473 8.64 -7.94 -31.04
N SER A 474 8.86 -7.15 -32.09
CA SER A 474 9.35 -7.60 -33.39
C SER A 474 10.14 -6.48 -34.08
N LEU A 475 11.21 -6.85 -34.78
CA LEU A 475 11.98 -5.98 -35.67
C LEU A 475 11.96 -6.60 -37.07
N PHE A 476 11.77 -5.80 -38.11
CA PHE A 476 11.74 -6.29 -39.49
C PHE A 476 12.14 -5.22 -40.50
N VAL A 477 12.63 -5.65 -41.67
CA VAL A 477 12.89 -4.77 -42.81
C VAL A 477 11.72 -4.88 -43.77
N LEU A 478 11.11 -3.75 -44.09
CA LEU A 478 9.98 -3.63 -45.01
C LEU A 478 10.46 -2.98 -46.31
N GLY A 479 10.25 -3.66 -47.43
CA GLY A 479 10.52 -3.15 -48.77
C GLY A 479 9.40 -2.24 -49.29
N PRO A 480 9.60 -1.59 -50.46
CA PRO A 480 8.68 -0.58 -50.99
C PRO A 480 7.27 -1.13 -51.27
N ASP A 481 7.17 -2.40 -51.66
CA ASP A 481 5.90 -3.06 -51.98
C ASP A 481 5.22 -3.69 -50.73
N GLY A 482 5.78 -3.47 -49.54
CA GLY A 482 5.32 -4.07 -48.29
C GLY A 482 5.79 -5.50 -48.07
N GLU A 483 6.75 -5.98 -48.86
CA GLU A 483 7.42 -7.27 -48.64
C GLU A 483 8.34 -7.20 -47.42
N ILE A 484 8.30 -8.23 -46.58
CA ILE A 484 9.19 -8.34 -45.41
C ILE A 484 10.48 -9.05 -45.82
N LEU A 485 11.55 -8.29 -45.99
CA LEU A 485 12.85 -8.78 -46.46
C LEU A 485 13.60 -9.56 -45.37
N ALA A 486 13.48 -9.13 -44.11
CA ALA A 486 14.08 -9.78 -42.95
C ALA A 486 13.26 -9.52 -41.69
N LYS A 487 13.31 -10.41 -40.70
CA LYS A 487 12.59 -10.27 -39.42
C LYS A 487 13.29 -10.94 -38.25
N ALA A 488 13.05 -10.43 -37.04
CA ALA A 488 13.42 -11.00 -35.75
C ALA A 488 12.32 -10.74 -34.70
N GLY A 489 12.18 -11.64 -33.73
CA GLY A 489 11.14 -11.57 -32.70
C GLY A 489 9.81 -12.20 -33.14
N ARG A 490 8.68 -11.66 -32.66
CA ARG A 490 7.34 -12.17 -33.00
C ARG A 490 6.94 -11.84 -34.44
N ALA A 491 5.80 -12.39 -34.86
CA ALA A 491 5.21 -12.10 -36.16
C ALA A 491 4.94 -10.58 -36.32
N PRO A 492 5.46 -9.94 -37.38
CA PRO A 492 5.22 -8.54 -37.67
C PRO A 492 3.74 -8.22 -37.84
N HIS A 493 3.30 -7.09 -37.28
CA HIS A 493 1.95 -6.54 -37.48
C HIS A 493 1.92 -5.56 -38.67
N ALA A 494 2.45 -5.98 -39.82
CA ALA A 494 2.44 -5.19 -41.05
C ALA A 494 1.18 -5.49 -41.87
N ALA A 495 0.56 -4.47 -42.45
CA ALA A 495 -0.52 -4.66 -43.41
C ALA A 495 0.06 -5.17 -44.74
N PRO A 496 -0.43 -6.29 -45.30
CA PRO A 496 0.07 -6.81 -46.57
C PRO A 496 -0.04 -5.75 -47.69
N GLY A 497 1.01 -5.64 -48.53
CA GLY A 497 0.99 -4.78 -49.72
C GLY A 497 1.14 -3.28 -49.47
N LYS A 498 1.49 -2.87 -48.24
CA LYS A 498 1.81 -1.46 -47.93
C LYS A 498 3.29 -1.33 -47.56
N GLY A 499 4.00 -0.47 -48.28
CA GLY A 499 5.38 -0.10 -47.96
C GLY A 499 5.53 0.62 -46.62
N PRO A 500 6.77 1.03 -46.27
CA PRO A 500 7.06 1.77 -45.04
C PRO A 500 6.19 3.02 -44.89
N SER A 501 5.84 3.34 -43.64
CA SER A 501 5.14 4.60 -43.37
C SER A 501 6.12 5.77 -43.45
N ASP A 502 5.67 6.87 -44.05
CA ASP A 502 6.39 8.15 -44.03
C ASP A 502 6.47 8.79 -42.63
N LYS A 503 5.66 8.29 -41.67
CA LYS A 503 5.69 8.73 -40.28
C LYS A 503 6.71 7.92 -39.49
N ARG A 504 7.44 8.60 -38.61
CA ARG A 504 8.40 7.96 -37.70
C ARG A 504 7.74 7.03 -36.69
N PHE A 505 6.51 7.35 -36.29
CA PHE A 505 5.68 6.49 -35.45
C PHE A 505 4.28 6.30 -36.02
N GLN A 506 3.73 5.11 -35.80
CA GLN A 506 2.34 4.78 -36.11
C GLN A 506 1.71 3.96 -34.99
N VAL A 507 0.42 4.21 -34.75
CA VAL A 507 -0.40 3.46 -33.78
C VAL A 507 -1.49 2.73 -34.55
N SER A 508 -1.50 1.39 -34.45
CA SER A 508 -2.46 0.51 -35.12
C SER A 508 -3.10 -0.46 -34.12
N GLY A 509 -3.93 -1.39 -34.62
CA GLY A 509 -4.68 -2.32 -33.76
C GLY A 509 -6.03 -1.79 -33.26
N HIS A 510 -6.59 -0.78 -33.93
CA HIS A 510 -7.92 -0.25 -33.62
C HIS A 510 -8.98 -1.37 -33.63
N GLY A 511 -9.74 -1.50 -32.54
CA GLY A 511 -10.75 -2.57 -32.36
C GLY A 511 -10.20 -3.91 -31.83
N GLY A 512 -8.89 -4.07 -31.71
CA GLY A 512 -8.23 -5.23 -31.11
C GLY A 512 -8.04 -5.12 -29.59
N ALA A 513 -7.54 -6.20 -28.97
CA ALA A 513 -7.31 -6.26 -27.52
C ALA A 513 -6.10 -5.43 -27.04
N LYS A 514 -5.15 -5.14 -27.93
CA LYS A 514 -3.91 -4.40 -27.62
C LYS A 514 -3.59 -3.39 -28.73
N PRO A 515 -3.15 -2.17 -28.38
CA PRO A 515 -2.60 -1.23 -29.35
C PRO A 515 -1.22 -1.69 -29.80
N VAL A 516 -0.89 -1.47 -31.07
CA VAL A 516 0.42 -1.75 -31.65
C VAL A 516 1.09 -0.42 -31.98
N VAL A 517 2.26 -0.18 -31.42
CA VAL A 517 3.03 1.04 -31.62
C VAL A 517 4.28 0.69 -32.41
N THR A 518 4.40 1.20 -33.63
CA THR A 518 5.55 0.93 -34.52
C THR A 518 6.37 2.19 -34.71
N ALA A 519 7.70 2.04 -34.71
CA ALA A 519 8.63 3.04 -35.21
C ALA A 519 9.20 2.60 -36.56
N THR A 520 9.49 3.57 -37.43
CA THR A 520 10.06 3.36 -38.76
C THR A 520 11.35 4.17 -38.90
N ALA A 521 12.42 3.55 -39.38
CA ALA A 521 13.66 4.22 -39.74
C ALA A 521 14.08 3.80 -41.16
N GLU A 522 14.28 4.76 -42.05
CA GLU A 522 14.66 4.50 -43.44
C GLU A 522 16.04 3.86 -43.54
N LEU A 523 16.21 2.96 -44.51
CA LEU A 523 17.48 2.28 -44.76
C LEU A 523 18.37 3.18 -45.65
N PRO A 524 19.59 3.55 -45.21
CA PRO A 524 20.49 4.36 -46.02
C PRO A 524 20.83 3.66 -47.34
N GLY A 525 20.67 4.37 -48.46
CA GLY A 525 21.01 3.87 -49.79
C GLY A 525 19.97 2.95 -50.45
N ARG A 526 18.82 2.64 -49.80
CA ARG A 526 17.71 1.91 -50.43
C ARG A 526 16.39 2.67 -50.30
N ARG A 527 15.99 3.37 -51.37
CA ARG A 527 14.73 4.13 -51.40
C ARG A 527 13.52 3.23 -51.15
N GLY A 528 12.58 3.70 -50.34
CA GLY A 528 11.34 2.99 -50.03
C GLY A 528 11.54 1.73 -49.18
N THR A 529 12.72 1.52 -48.60
CA THR A 529 13.00 0.41 -47.67
C THR A 529 13.26 0.97 -46.28
N ALA A 530 12.70 0.35 -45.24
CA ALA A 530 12.88 0.81 -43.87
C ALA A 530 12.98 -0.35 -42.89
N VAL A 531 13.68 -0.13 -41.79
CA VAL A 531 13.61 -0.97 -40.60
C VAL A 531 12.42 -0.50 -39.77
N VAL A 532 11.56 -1.45 -39.38
CA VAL A 532 10.37 -1.21 -38.56
C VAL A 532 10.49 -1.98 -37.26
N GLY A 533 10.29 -1.29 -36.14
CA GLY A 533 10.27 -1.88 -34.81
C GLY A 533 8.91 -1.73 -34.15
N ALA A 534 8.25 -2.84 -33.82
CA ALA A 534 7.03 -2.83 -33.03
C ALA A 534 7.39 -2.87 -31.53
N PHE A 535 6.92 -1.90 -30.75
CA PHE A 535 7.16 -1.84 -29.32
C PHE A 535 6.27 -2.82 -28.56
N ARG A 536 6.83 -3.44 -27.51
CA ARG A 536 6.05 -4.19 -26.53
C ARG A 536 5.20 -3.21 -25.73
N ILE A 537 3.89 -3.40 -25.75
CA ILE A 537 3.00 -2.55 -24.94
C ILE A 537 3.27 -2.70 -23.44
N ASP A 538 3.72 -3.87 -22.99
CA ASP A 538 4.08 -4.12 -21.60
C ASP A 538 5.30 -3.28 -21.15
N PHE A 539 6.23 -3.00 -22.06
CA PHE A 539 7.35 -2.08 -21.79
C PHE A 539 6.82 -0.67 -21.55
N LEU A 540 5.95 -0.16 -22.43
CA LEU A 540 5.35 1.17 -22.29
C LEU A 540 4.50 1.29 -21.03
N ASN A 541 3.65 0.29 -20.75
CA ASN A 541 2.83 0.24 -19.53
C ASN A 541 3.69 0.15 -18.26
N GLY A 542 4.81 -0.59 -18.32
CA GLY A 542 5.78 -0.69 -17.23
C GLY A 542 6.42 0.65 -16.85
N LEU A 543 6.51 1.60 -17.78
CA LEU A 543 7.02 2.95 -17.48
C LEU A 543 6.05 3.77 -16.61
N LEU A 544 4.73 3.49 -16.71
CA LEU A 544 3.65 4.28 -16.11
C LEU A 544 3.44 4.01 -14.62
N GLY A 545 3.86 2.84 -14.12
CA GLY A 545 3.69 2.46 -12.72
C GLY A 545 4.55 3.31 -11.78
N ARG A 546 3.92 4.20 -11.00
CA ARG A 546 4.58 5.01 -9.96
C ARG A 546 3.78 5.07 -8.67
N PRO A 547 4.40 4.80 -7.50
CA PRO A 547 3.74 4.96 -6.20
C PRO A 547 3.12 6.35 -6.02
N GLY A 548 1.90 6.40 -5.51
CA GLY A 548 1.20 7.66 -5.20
C GLY A 548 0.71 8.49 -6.38
N LEU A 549 0.88 8.06 -7.64
CA LEU A 549 0.23 8.71 -8.80
C LEU A 549 -1.17 8.15 -9.11
N GLY A 550 -1.52 7.01 -8.51
CA GLY A 550 -2.80 6.35 -8.69
C GLY A 550 -2.90 5.68 -10.04
N GLU A 551 -4.02 5.91 -10.71
CA GLU A 551 -4.24 5.43 -12.07
C GLU A 551 -3.55 6.37 -13.06
N VAL A 552 -2.66 5.82 -13.88
CA VAL A 552 -1.98 6.53 -14.96
C VAL A 552 -2.39 5.92 -16.29
N ARG A 553 -2.75 6.79 -17.22
CA ARG A 553 -3.12 6.45 -18.59
C ARG A 553 -2.35 7.30 -19.58
N VAL A 554 -2.13 6.75 -20.77
CA VAL A 554 -1.62 7.48 -21.93
C VAL A 554 -2.76 7.53 -22.93
N VAL A 555 -3.06 8.73 -23.41
CA VAL A 555 -4.11 8.95 -24.40
C VAL A 555 -3.56 9.58 -25.67
N ASP A 556 -4.17 9.28 -26.81
CA ASP A 556 -3.89 9.96 -28.07
C ASP A 556 -4.56 11.34 -28.15
N ALA A 557 -4.39 12.03 -29.29
CA ALA A 557 -4.96 13.36 -29.55
C ALA A 557 -6.49 13.38 -29.41
N GLU A 558 -7.17 12.28 -29.75
CA GLU A 558 -8.62 12.16 -29.62
C GLU A 558 -9.05 11.77 -28.20
N GLY A 559 -8.11 11.61 -27.27
CA GLY A 559 -8.38 11.23 -25.88
C GLY A 559 -8.74 9.75 -25.71
N ARG A 560 -8.30 8.88 -26.63
CA ARG A 560 -8.48 7.43 -26.55
C ARG A 560 -7.30 6.79 -25.85
N VAL A 561 -7.57 5.80 -24.99
CA VAL A 561 -6.53 5.17 -24.15
C VAL A 561 -5.61 4.26 -24.98
N ILE A 562 -4.31 4.51 -24.93
CA ILE A 562 -3.26 3.68 -25.55
C ILE A 562 -2.62 2.74 -24.53
N GLY A 563 -2.37 3.23 -23.32
CA GLY A 563 -1.69 2.46 -22.27
C GLY A 563 -2.15 2.85 -20.88
N SER A 564 -1.92 1.98 -19.90
CA SER A 564 -2.17 2.25 -18.49
C SER A 564 -1.30 1.40 -17.56
N ASN A 565 -1.06 1.90 -16.35
CA ASN A 565 -0.46 1.11 -15.27
C ASN A 565 -1.46 0.15 -14.58
N THR A 566 -2.76 0.26 -14.90
CA THR A 566 -3.84 -0.62 -14.42
C THR A 566 -4.56 -1.26 -15.60
N GLY A 567 -5.54 -2.12 -15.35
CA GLY A 567 -6.37 -2.71 -16.42
C GLY A 567 -7.06 -1.62 -17.26
N TYR A 568 -6.98 -1.72 -18.59
CA TYR A 568 -7.60 -0.78 -19.51
C TYR A 568 -8.11 -1.46 -20.78
N ARG A 569 -9.02 -0.78 -21.48
CA ARG A 569 -9.46 -1.15 -22.82
C ARG A 569 -8.81 -0.24 -23.84
N ALA A 570 -8.07 -0.83 -24.78
CA ALA A 570 -7.40 -0.10 -25.85
C ALA A 570 -8.40 0.73 -26.67
N PHE A 571 -8.03 1.95 -27.00
CA PHE A 571 -8.80 2.94 -27.75
C PHE A 571 -10.15 3.34 -27.14
N GLN A 572 -10.41 2.98 -25.87
CA GLN A 572 -11.59 3.44 -25.17
C GLN A 572 -11.52 4.97 -25.03
N ARG A 573 -12.62 5.66 -25.40
CA ARG A 573 -12.75 7.09 -25.12
C ARG A 573 -12.70 7.31 -23.62
N ARG A 574 -11.90 8.29 -23.22
CA ARG A 574 -11.85 8.79 -21.85
C ARG A 574 -13.20 9.36 -21.40
N PRO A 575 -13.39 9.53 -20.08
CA PRO A 575 -14.48 10.33 -19.55
C PRO A 575 -14.41 11.81 -20.01
N ASP A 576 -15.58 12.42 -20.21
CA ASP A 576 -15.71 13.80 -20.71
C ASP A 576 -15.11 14.84 -19.76
N HIS A 577 -15.17 14.60 -18.45
CA HIS A 577 -14.64 15.51 -17.43
C HIS A 577 -13.12 15.73 -17.49
N LEU A 578 -12.37 14.92 -18.24
CA LEU A 578 -10.94 15.12 -18.48
C LEU A 578 -10.66 16.08 -19.66
N ALA A 579 -11.69 16.55 -20.37
CA ALA A 579 -11.50 17.33 -21.60
C ALA A 579 -10.79 18.66 -21.39
N PRO A 580 -11.12 19.44 -20.35
CA PRO A 580 -10.43 20.71 -20.11
C PRO A 580 -8.92 20.54 -19.85
N LEU A 581 -8.53 19.46 -19.16
CA LEU A 581 -7.12 19.18 -18.84
C LEU A 581 -6.31 18.74 -20.06
N LEU A 582 -6.95 18.03 -21.00
CA LEU A 582 -6.32 17.54 -22.21
C LEU A 582 -6.23 18.59 -23.31
N ALA A 583 -7.10 19.59 -23.28
CA ALA A 583 -6.99 20.76 -24.15
C ALA A 583 -5.81 21.68 -23.78
N ALA A 584 -5.22 21.51 -22.59
CA ALA A 584 -4.09 22.31 -22.16
C ALA A 584 -2.82 21.95 -22.97
N LYS A 585 -2.10 22.97 -23.45
CA LYS A 585 -0.83 22.82 -24.19
C LYS A 585 0.36 22.49 -23.28
N GLU A 586 0.21 22.72 -21.98
CA GLU A 586 1.21 22.43 -20.97
C GLU A 586 0.63 21.49 -19.91
N ALA A 587 1.52 20.93 -19.08
CA ALA A 587 1.08 20.15 -17.94
C ALA A 587 0.10 20.96 -17.08
N SER A 588 -0.96 20.30 -16.60
CA SER A 588 -2.02 20.90 -15.79
C SER A 588 -2.49 19.91 -14.74
N ALA A 589 -3.02 20.41 -13.62
CA ALA A 589 -3.63 19.57 -12.59
C ALA A 589 -4.79 20.29 -11.93
N ALA A 590 -5.81 19.53 -11.54
CA ALA A 590 -7.00 20.02 -10.89
C ALA A 590 -7.50 19.03 -9.84
N VAL A 591 -8.22 19.55 -8.85
CA VAL A 591 -9.01 18.74 -7.92
C VAL A 591 -10.40 18.58 -8.52
N GLN A 592 -10.81 17.34 -8.75
CA GLN A 592 -12.16 17.00 -9.18
C GLN A 592 -12.96 16.48 -7.99
N ARG A 593 -14.22 16.92 -7.92
CA ARG A 593 -15.19 16.58 -6.88
C ARG A 593 -16.46 16.14 -7.60
N ASP A 594 -16.79 14.86 -7.49
CA ASP A 594 -17.94 14.26 -8.18
C ASP A 594 -18.66 13.28 -7.24
N GLY A 595 -19.85 13.65 -6.77
CA GLY A 595 -20.74 12.80 -5.98
C GLY A 595 -20.07 12.16 -4.75
N GLY A 596 -19.35 12.94 -3.94
CA GLY A 596 -18.62 12.43 -2.77
C GLY A 596 -17.26 11.78 -3.09
N LYS A 597 -16.83 11.75 -4.36
CA LYS A 597 -15.51 11.25 -4.76
C LYS A 597 -14.60 12.43 -5.11
N VAL A 598 -13.68 12.73 -4.20
CA VAL A 598 -12.63 13.73 -4.42
C VAL A 598 -11.39 13.05 -5.00
N ARG A 599 -10.83 13.59 -6.10
CA ARG A 599 -9.60 13.10 -6.73
C ARG A 599 -8.73 14.23 -7.24
N ILE A 600 -7.43 13.99 -7.31
CA ILE A 600 -6.47 14.86 -8.01
C ILE A 600 -6.25 14.25 -9.39
N VAL A 601 -6.48 15.05 -10.42
CA VAL A 601 -6.18 14.68 -11.80
C VAL A 601 -5.10 15.60 -12.34
N ALA A 602 -4.19 15.06 -13.13
CA ALA A 602 -3.20 15.83 -13.85
C ALA A 602 -3.04 15.28 -15.26
N ALA A 603 -2.78 16.17 -16.21
CA ALA A 603 -2.48 15.84 -17.60
C ALA A 603 -1.17 16.50 -18.01
N ALA A 604 -0.35 15.79 -18.76
CA ALA A 604 0.90 16.27 -19.31
C ALA A 604 1.02 15.83 -20.77
N PRO A 605 0.77 16.73 -21.74
CA PRO A 605 1.02 16.42 -23.15
C PRO A 605 2.50 16.17 -23.37
N PHE A 606 2.84 15.40 -24.40
CA PHE A 606 4.22 15.26 -24.83
C PHE A 606 4.74 16.64 -25.27
N THR A 607 5.72 17.15 -24.54
CA THR A 607 6.38 18.43 -24.84
C THR A 607 7.86 18.19 -25.18
N GLY A 608 8.38 19.00 -26.09
CA GLY A 608 9.75 18.88 -26.61
C GLY A 608 9.82 18.27 -28.02
N GLY A 609 11.02 18.33 -28.61
CA GLY A 609 11.30 17.75 -29.93
C GLY A 609 11.59 16.25 -29.88
N GLY A 610 11.75 15.64 -31.05
CA GLY A 610 12.05 14.21 -31.21
C GLY A 610 11.09 13.54 -32.19
N ALA A 611 11.31 12.25 -32.46
CA ALA A 611 10.45 11.47 -33.33
C ALA A 611 9.07 11.22 -32.69
N ALA A 612 8.99 11.10 -31.37
CA ALA A 612 7.77 10.83 -30.63
C ALA A 612 6.83 12.05 -30.53
N GLN A 613 7.27 13.24 -30.95
CA GLN A 613 6.45 14.45 -30.93
C GLN A 613 5.20 14.30 -31.82
N ASP A 614 5.33 13.60 -32.95
CA ASP A 614 4.26 13.37 -33.93
C ASP A 614 3.08 12.56 -33.38
N LEU A 615 3.29 11.84 -32.27
CA LEU A 615 2.25 11.05 -31.63
C LEU A 615 1.18 11.92 -30.95
N THR A 616 1.52 13.14 -30.54
CA THR A 616 0.62 14.06 -29.81
C THR A 616 -0.06 13.44 -28.58
N TRP A 617 0.62 12.48 -27.94
CA TRP A 617 0.09 11.78 -26.78
C TRP A 617 0.10 12.65 -25.52
N THR A 618 -0.80 12.32 -24.60
CA THR A 618 -0.89 12.95 -23.28
C THR A 618 -0.90 11.91 -22.18
N VAL A 619 -0.07 12.09 -21.16
CA VAL A 619 -0.10 11.27 -19.95
C VAL A 619 -1.07 11.89 -18.95
N VAL A 620 -2.00 11.09 -18.46
CA VAL A 620 -3.00 11.48 -17.48
C VAL A 620 -2.83 10.65 -16.23
N SER A 621 -2.81 11.29 -15.07
CA SER A 621 -2.82 10.63 -13.76
C SER A 621 -4.08 10.99 -12.99
N SER A 622 -4.65 10.05 -12.24
CA SER A 622 -5.81 10.23 -11.38
C SER A 622 -5.57 9.53 -10.04
N GLN A 623 -5.46 10.32 -8.97
CA GLN A 623 -5.23 9.84 -7.62
C GLN A 623 -6.45 10.18 -6.74
N PRO A 624 -7.17 9.18 -6.19
CA PRO A 624 -8.27 9.46 -5.27
C PRO A 624 -7.74 10.07 -3.97
N ALA A 625 -8.45 11.07 -3.44
CA ALA A 625 -8.03 11.76 -2.22
C ALA A 625 -8.04 10.83 -0.99
N SER A 626 -8.88 9.80 -0.98
CA SER A 626 -8.94 8.77 0.06
C SER A 626 -7.69 7.88 0.11
N ALA A 627 -6.92 7.79 -0.97
CA ALA A 627 -5.64 7.08 -1.02
C ALA A 627 -4.45 7.97 -0.63
N LEU A 628 -4.69 9.24 -0.34
CA LEU A 628 -3.68 10.16 0.19
C LEU A 628 -3.77 10.18 1.71
N ALA A 629 -2.62 10.30 2.38
CA ALA A 629 -2.55 10.47 3.83
C ALA A 629 -2.98 11.89 4.26
N ILE A 630 -4.23 12.23 3.95
CA ILE A 630 -4.90 13.48 4.29
C ILE A 630 -5.52 13.31 5.69
N PRO A 631 -5.40 14.30 6.60
CA PRO A 631 -5.90 14.19 7.97
C PRO A 631 -7.38 13.80 8.06
N GLU A 632 -8.23 14.38 7.20
CA GLU A 632 -9.68 14.14 7.17
C GLU A 632 -10.01 12.66 6.87
N TYR A 633 -9.38 12.06 5.85
CA TYR A 633 -9.56 10.64 5.53
C TYR A 633 -8.91 9.72 6.57
N THR A 634 -7.80 10.13 7.18
CA THR A 634 -7.15 9.37 8.26
C THR A 634 -8.06 9.30 9.48
N ARG A 635 -8.68 10.42 9.87
CA ARG A 635 -9.68 10.48 10.95
C ARG A 635 -10.91 9.64 10.62
N GLN A 636 -11.41 9.69 9.37
CA GLN A 636 -12.51 8.83 8.93
C GLN A 636 -12.15 7.34 9.08
N ASN A 637 -10.98 6.93 8.61
CA ASN A 637 -10.56 5.53 8.69
C ASN A 637 -10.41 5.06 10.13
N HIS A 638 -9.87 5.91 11.02
CA HIS A 638 -9.79 5.62 12.45
C HIS A 638 -11.18 5.51 13.09
N THR A 639 -12.14 6.39 12.79
CA THR A 639 -13.50 6.27 13.34
C THR A 639 -14.24 5.04 12.82
N VAL A 640 -14.07 4.70 11.53
CA VAL A 640 -14.61 3.45 10.94
C VAL A 640 -14.02 2.23 11.64
N LEU A 641 -12.70 2.18 11.81
CA LEU A 641 -12.01 1.07 12.46
C LEU A 641 -12.49 0.90 13.91
N LEU A 642 -12.58 1.99 14.67
CA LEU A 642 -13.09 1.96 16.05
C LEU A 642 -14.54 1.52 16.12
N GLY A 643 -15.39 1.99 15.22
CA GLY A 643 -16.77 1.54 15.09
C GLY A 643 -16.85 0.04 14.78
N LEU A 644 -16.03 -0.45 13.84
CA LEU A 644 -15.98 -1.86 13.49
C LEU A 644 -15.47 -2.74 14.64
N LEU A 645 -14.45 -2.28 15.36
CA LEU A 645 -13.96 -2.95 16.57
C LEU A 645 -15.05 -2.98 17.66
N GLY A 646 -15.79 -1.89 17.84
CA GLY A 646 -16.93 -1.82 18.75
C GLY A 646 -18.04 -2.82 18.41
N VAL A 647 -18.46 -2.87 17.13
CA VAL A 647 -19.45 -3.85 16.64
C VAL A 647 -18.95 -5.28 16.84
N THR A 648 -17.69 -5.55 16.51
CA THR A 648 -17.09 -6.89 16.62
C THR A 648 -17.02 -7.35 18.08
N ALA A 649 -16.57 -6.47 18.98
CA ALA A 649 -16.53 -6.75 20.41
C ALA A 649 -17.93 -6.98 20.98
N ALA A 650 -18.92 -6.16 20.59
CA ALA A 650 -20.30 -6.33 21.01
C ALA A 650 -20.88 -7.66 20.53
N ALA A 651 -20.69 -8.02 19.26
CA ALA A 651 -21.17 -9.27 18.69
C ALA A 651 -20.52 -10.50 19.37
N ALA A 652 -19.20 -10.46 19.58
CA ALA A 652 -18.48 -11.54 20.25
C ALA A 652 -18.91 -11.74 21.70
N CYS A 653 -18.98 -10.67 22.50
CA CYS A 653 -19.35 -10.74 23.91
C CYS A 653 -20.82 -11.11 24.13
N LEU A 654 -21.73 -10.49 23.38
CA LEU A 654 -23.16 -10.79 23.48
C LEU A 654 -23.50 -12.17 22.90
N GLY A 655 -22.82 -12.58 21.83
CA GLY A 655 -22.91 -13.93 21.27
C GLY A 655 -22.42 -14.98 22.26
N TRP A 656 -21.28 -14.73 22.92
CA TRP A 656 -20.79 -15.60 24.01
C TRP A 656 -21.81 -15.68 25.14
N LEU A 657 -22.31 -14.54 25.64
CA LEU A 657 -23.32 -14.52 26.71
C LEU A 657 -24.60 -15.25 26.29
N HIS A 658 -24.99 -15.14 25.02
CA HIS A 658 -26.15 -15.86 24.49
C HIS A 658 -25.98 -17.38 24.58
N ILE A 659 -24.81 -17.89 24.19
CA ILE A 659 -24.50 -19.32 24.13
C ILE A 659 -24.30 -19.91 25.53
N VAL A 660 -23.53 -19.24 26.40
CA VAL A 660 -23.12 -19.78 27.70
C VAL A 660 -24.12 -19.49 28.81
N VAL A 661 -24.87 -18.39 28.74
CA VAL A 661 -25.75 -17.98 29.84
C VAL A 661 -27.21 -18.03 29.43
N VAL A 662 -27.62 -17.30 28.39
CA VAL A 662 -29.04 -17.14 28.07
C VAL A 662 -29.69 -18.44 27.61
N ARG A 663 -29.03 -19.17 26.70
CA ARG A 663 -29.57 -20.44 26.19
C ARG A 663 -29.66 -21.51 27.30
N PRO A 664 -28.63 -21.73 28.15
CA PRO A 664 -28.74 -22.66 29.27
C PRO A 664 -29.73 -22.21 30.35
N LEU A 665 -29.79 -20.92 30.69
CA LEU A 665 -30.73 -20.41 31.69
C LEU A 665 -32.19 -20.61 31.28
N ARG A 666 -32.50 -20.47 29.98
CA ARG A 666 -33.84 -20.74 29.45
C ARG A 666 -34.21 -22.21 29.52
N ALA A 667 -33.28 -23.10 29.20
CA ALA A 667 -33.50 -24.54 29.34
C ALA A 667 -33.72 -24.91 30.82
N LEU A 668 -32.90 -24.34 31.71
CA LEU A 668 -33.01 -24.54 33.16
C LEU A 668 -34.37 -24.07 33.70
N ALA A 669 -34.88 -22.91 33.27
CA ALA A 669 -36.20 -22.42 33.68
C ALA A 669 -37.32 -23.40 33.30
N VAL A 670 -37.30 -23.94 32.07
CA VAL A 670 -38.27 -24.94 31.62
C VAL A 670 -38.17 -26.24 32.43
N HIS A 671 -36.95 -26.69 32.75
CA HIS A 671 -36.75 -27.89 33.56
C HIS A 671 -37.19 -27.71 35.01
N ALA A 672 -36.92 -26.55 35.61
CA ALA A 672 -37.33 -26.23 36.97
C ALA A 672 -38.86 -26.18 37.10
N GLU A 673 -39.54 -25.57 36.12
CA GLU A 673 -41.01 -25.54 36.07
C GLU A 673 -41.60 -26.94 35.94
N ARG A 674 -41.15 -27.75 34.98
CA ARG A 674 -41.63 -29.14 34.84
C ARG A 674 -41.42 -29.97 36.10
N LEU A 675 -40.28 -29.81 36.77
CA LEU A 675 -40.01 -30.49 38.02
C LEU A 675 -40.96 -30.04 39.15
N ALA A 676 -41.24 -28.74 39.23
CA ALA A 676 -42.22 -28.18 40.16
C ALA A 676 -43.66 -28.62 39.83
N ASP A 677 -43.97 -28.83 38.55
CA ASP A 677 -45.27 -29.35 38.07
C ASP A 677 -45.40 -30.88 38.26
N GLY A 678 -44.38 -31.54 38.82
CA GLY A 678 -44.43 -32.96 39.18
C GLY A 678 -43.74 -33.93 38.21
N ASP A 679 -43.04 -33.44 37.18
CA ASP A 679 -42.20 -34.31 36.34
C ASP A 679 -40.97 -34.79 37.13
N ARG A 680 -41.05 -36.02 37.62
CA ARG A 680 -39.94 -36.68 38.33
C ARG A 680 -39.18 -37.68 37.46
N ARG A 681 -39.65 -37.95 36.23
CA ARG A 681 -39.05 -38.97 35.34
C ARG A 681 -37.87 -38.43 34.57
N THR A 682 -37.88 -37.13 34.26
CA THR A 682 -36.78 -36.48 33.55
C THR A 682 -35.58 -36.26 34.47
N VAL A 683 -34.45 -36.94 34.18
CA VAL A 683 -33.18 -36.73 34.89
C VAL A 683 -32.51 -35.45 34.42
N LEU A 684 -32.07 -34.61 35.35
CA LEU A 684 -31.40 -33.34 35.05
C LEU A 684 -29.88 -33.52 35.11
N PHE A 685 -29.22 -33.62 33.95
CA PHE A 685 -27.77 -33.76 33.87
C PHE A 685 -27.06 -32.38 33.93
N PRO A 686 -26.20 -32.13 34.92
CA PRO A 686 -25.37 -30.92 34.95
C PRO A 686 -24.28 -30.99 33.87
N ARG A 687 -24.55 -30.41 32.69
CA ARG A 687 -23.59 -30.38 31.56
C ARG A 687 -22.53 -29.28 31.67
N HIS A 688 -22.77 -28.26 32.50
CA HIS A 688 -21.90 -27.09 32.62
C HIS A 688 -21.26 -27.05 34.02
N HIS A 689 -20.02 -26.60 34.13
CA HIS A 689 -19.30 -26.45 35.42
C HIS A 689 -19.42 -25.04 36.01
N ASP A 690 -20.49 -24.33 35.68
CA ASP A 690 -20.76 -22.95 36.05
C ASP A 690 -21.93 -22.83 37.05
N GLU A 691 -22.35 -21.60 37.34
CA GLU A 691 -23.46 -21.35 38.25
C GLU A 691 -24.80 -21.94 37.73
N VAL A 692 -25.01 -22.03 36.41
CA VAL A 692 -26.20 -22.67 35.82
C VAL A 692 -26.17 -24.17 36.09
N GLY A 693 -25.04 -24.83 35.82
CA GLY A 693 -24.88 -26.26 36.10
C GLY A 693 -24.96 -26.59 37.59
N ALA A 694 -24.49 -25.69 38.45
CA ALA A 694 -24.62 -25.85 39.89
C ALA A 694 -26.09 -25.79 40.35
N VAL A 695 -26.92 -24.91 39.78
CA VAL A 695 -28.37 -24.90 40.03
C VAL A 695 -29.02 -26.16 39.49
N THR A 696 -28.67 -26.63 38.29
CA THR A 696 -29.17 -27.89 37.72
C THR A 696 -28.87 -29.08 38.63
N ARG A 697 -27.67 -29.14 39.21
CA ARG A 697 -27.29 -30.18 40.17
C ARG A 697 -28.14 -30.13 41.43
N SER A 698 -28.40 -28.93 41.96
CA SER A 698 -29.26 -28.77 43.12
C SER A 698 -30.70 -29.21 42.84
N LEU A 699 -31.24 -28.91 41.64
CA LEU A 699 -32.57 -29.38 41.23
C LEU A 699 -32.64 -30.90 41.10
N GLU A 700 -31.60 -31.55 40.58
CA GLU A 700 -31.53 -33.01 40.52
C GLU A 700 -31.53 -33.66 41.91
N LEU A 701 -30.80 -33.07 42.87
CA LEU A 701 -30.84 -33.53 44.25
C LEU A 701 -32.22 -33.36 44.89
N ILE A 702 -32.91 -32.24 44.62
CA ILE A 702 -34.30 -32.01 45.07
C ILE A 702 -35.25 -33.04 44.45
N ARG A 703 -35.09 -33.36 43.16
CA ARG A 703 -35.88 -34.41 42.47
C ARG A 703 -35.72 -35.76 43.15
N GLN A 704 -34.48 -36.15 43.49
CA GLN A 704 -34.19 -37.41 44.18
C GLN A 704 -34.77 -37.45 45.60
N GLN A 705 -34.65 -36.35 46.36
CA GLN A 705 -35.25 -36.24 47.70
C GLN A 705 -36.77 -36.40 47.66
N LEU A 706 -37.44 -35.72 46.73
CA LEU A 706 -38.89 -35.83 46.58
C LEU A 706 -39.34 -37.21 46.09
N GLN A 707 -38.54 -37.90 45.25
CA GLN A 707 -38.81 -39.30 44.88
C GLN A 707 -38.68 -40.26 46.06
N ASN A 708 -37.70 -40.03 46.95
CA ASN A 708 -37.52 -40.85 48.15
C ASN A 708 -38.64 -40.62 49.18
N GLN A 709 -39.17 -39.40 49.30
CA GLN A 709 -40.34 -39.11 50.15
C GLN A 709 -41.64 -39.77 49.66
N GLN A 710 -41.77 -40.00 48.34
CA GLN A 710 -42.92 -40.66 47.72
C GLN A 710 -42.86 -42.20 47.77
N ARG A 711 -41.76 -42.81 48.21
CA ARG A 711 -41.69 -44.25 48.48
C ARG A 711 -42.13 -44.49 49.93
N PRO A 712 -43.38 -44.91 50.19
CA PRO A 712 -43.79 -45.27 51.54
C PRO A 712 -42.99 -46.46 52.07
N HIS A 713 -42.90 -46.48 53.39
CA HIS A 713 -42.24 -47.45 54.25
C HIS A 713 -42.91 -48.84 54.13
N ASP A 714 -42.68 -49.57 53.03
CA ASP A 714 -43.04 -50.99 52.88
C ASP A 714 -42.08 -51.89 53.66
N GLY A 715 -41.96 -51.66 54.97
CA GLY A 715 -41.07 -52.39 55.86
C GLY A 715 -41.70 -52.62 57.22
N ALA A 716 -42.63 -53.58 57.31
CA ALA A 716 -43.18 -54.06 58.57
C ALA A 716 -42.13 -54.84 59.40
N PRO A 717 -42.17 -54.74 60.74
CA PRO A 717 -41.82 -55.88 61.59
C PRO A 717 -42.95 -56.28 62.55
N ARG A 718 -43.36 -57.54 62.35
CA ARG A 718 -43.82 -58.59 63.29
C ARG A 718 -44.38 -58.22 64.66
N ALA A 719 -45.58 -58.77 64.88
CA ALA A 719 -46.32 -58.88 66.12
C ALA A 719 -45.51 -59.42 67.32
N SER A 720 -45.74 -58.77 68.46
CA SER A 720 -45.46 -59.24 69.81
C SER A 720 -46.45 -60.35 70.19
N ALA A 721 -45.93 -61.52 70.59
CA ALA A 721 -46.67 -62.57 71.29
C ALA A 721 -46.10 -62.76 72.70
N ALA A 722 -47.00 -62.99 73.65
CA ALA A 722 -46.88 -62.83 75.10
C ALA A 722 -46.11 -63.91 75.87
N ALA A 723 -45.59 -63.53 77.05
CA ALA A 723 -45.59 -64.26 78.35
C ALA A 723 -44.85 -63.37 79.39
N GLY A 724 -45.21 -63.18 80.65
CA GLY A 724 -46.30 -63.62 81.53
C GLY A 724 -45.94 -63.22 82.98
N ARG A 725 -46.95 -62.71 83.71
CA ARG A 725 -47.18 -62.63 85.18
C ARG A 725 -46.06 -62.27 86.17
N THR A 726 -46.35 -61.24 86.97
CA THR A 726 -45.83 -60.94 88.32
C THR A 726 -46.67 -61.62 89.42
N PRO A 727 -46.13 -61.79 90.64
CA PRO A 727 -46.93 -62.10 91.84
C PRO A 727 -47.80 -60.94 92.30
#